data_AF-A0AAW2M5U2-F1
#
_entry.id   AF-A0AAW2M5U2-F1
#
_cell.length_a   1.000
_cell.length_b   1.000
_cell.length_c   1.000
_cell.angle_alpha   90.00
_cell.angle_beta   90.00
_cell.angle_gamma   90.00
#
_symmetry.space_group_name_H-M   'P 1'
#
loop_
_entity.id
_entity.type
_entity.pdbx_description
1 polymer ?
#
loop_
_entity_poly.entity_id
_entity_poly.type
_entity_poly.pdbx_seq_one_letter_code
_entity_poly.pdbx_strand_id
1 'polypeptide(L)'
;MKMLSLHSLYLNSAKPLSINPRNLYLRKIISTACAYSNSYAAANSESDDFQGPFSGRPNNYSGVKIEEKVELDSGKLRLDSWISSRINGISRARVQSSIRSGLVSVNGHVINKVSHVVRDGDVVNCTIAELQPLRAEAEDIPLDIVYEDEHVLVVNKPAHMVVHPAPGNASGTLVNGILRHCRLSTVCLNPEALPEIIDDSEDEISAFSVDQGQNVGIGSGLYESSVRPGIVHRLDKGTSGLLVVAKDEHSHACLAEQFKERTIKRVYVSLTCGVPSPATGRIDVPIGRDANNRIRMIAIPGSATHGKARHAVTSIGLMEIEPNPAFIGTHCIYYTELPQYLSLKFSRSMPNSSGQVFITSLIRTKLLSTYANRHRFSDAKSLLHSLLKPDLLSFTTLINAFSKFKEFKNTLNLFSELLANGLYPDAHVLPSIIKACTGLLAVKIGKQVHGFSVASGLSLDPFVESSLVHFYVKCDELDGAHKLFRNMVEKDVVSWSALAAGYARKGDVFNAKRVFNEVKGLGLKPNTVSWNGMIAGFNQSGCFLDAVFMFQQMHAHGFTSDGTSISSVLPAIGDLGYLNSGTQVHGYVIKTGFLVDKCIVSALIDMYGKCGCALEMSKVFEDTGLVDVGACNALIAGLARHGLVDKALRVFKELQNQGMELNVVSWTSVIACCSQHGKDIEALELFRGMQAAGVKPNAVTIPCLLPACGNIAALTHGKAAHCFSLKSGISDDVYVGSALIDMYANCGKIQVARCCFDRMPARNLVCWNAMLGAYAMHGRAHHAIEIFHLMQRSGEKPDSVSFTSLLSSCSQSGLTEEGQHYFETMSKDHGIEARIEHYACIVSLLGRAGKLEQAYSMIKKMPFVPDACVWGALLSSCRLHHNMSLGEVAAGKLFELEPMNPGNYVLLSNIYASKGKWKEVDKVRDAMKDKGLRKNPGCSWIEVKNRVHMLLAGDKSLPQMDKVLDKLNRLSMEMKKAGYLPNIDNVLQDVENKRRSTYCVGTMVSAHVGIIGD
;
A
#
# COMPACT_ATOMS: atom_id res chain seq x y z
N MET A 1 -9.80 51.59 4.57
CA MET A 1 -11.17 51.40 5.14
C MET A 1 -11.70 50.06 4.67
N LYS A 2 -12.24 49.27 5.62
CA LYS A 2 -12.86 47.92 5.46
C LYS A 2 -11.95 46.79 4.94
N MET A 3 -11.21 46.17 5.87
CA MET A 3 -10.86 44.74 5.78
C MET A 3 -11.02 44.11 7.17
N LEU A 4 -12.26 43.87 7.55
CA LEU A 4 -12.66 43.06 8.72
C LEU A 4 -13.90 42.25 8.29
N SER A 5 -13.67 41.11 7.65
CA SER A 5 -14.57 39.95 7.65
C SER A 5 -13.93 38.85 6.81
N LEU A 6 -13.46 37.78 7.43
CA LEU A 6 -13.38 36.40 6.88
C LEU A 6 -12.65 35.50 7.89
N HIS A 7 -13.17 35.42 9.12
CA HIS A 7 -12.69 34.49 10.15
C HIS A 7 -13.71 33.38 10.47
N SER A 8 -14.63 33.06 9.55
CA SER A 8 -15.77 32.19 9.87
C SER A 8 -16.11 31.10 8.84
N LEU A 9 -15.14 30.60 8.08
CA LEU A 9 -15.38 29.50 7.13
C LEU A 9 -14.14 28.60 7.02
N TYR A 10 -13.83 27.81 8.06
CA TYR A 10 -13.05 26.56 7.96
C TYR A 10 -13.04 25.79 9.29
N LEU A 11 -14.21 25.49 9.84
CA LEU A 11 -14.38 24.51 10.92
C LEU A 11 -15.69 23.77 10.67
N ASN A 12 -15.68 22.81 9.75
CA ASN A 12 -16.62 21.69 9.70
C ASN A 12 -16.26 20.74 8.54
N SER A 13 -15.29 19.85 8.76
CA SER A 13 -15.25 18.52 8.11
C SER A 13 -14.10 17.67 8.65
N ALA A 14 -14.31 17.06 9.82
CA ALA A 14 -13.55 15.87 10.21
C ALA A 14 -14.50 14.94 10.98
N LYS A 15 -15.16 14.03 10.26
CA LYS A 15 -15.82 12.87 10.87
C LYS A 15 -14.74 11.83 11.27
N PRO A 16 -15.00 11.01 12.30
CA PRO A 16 -14.00 10.13 12.90
C PRO A 16 -13.71 8.88 12.06
N LEU A 17 -12.43 8.52 11.96
CA LEU A 17 -11.98 7.25 11.39
C LEU A 17 -12.51 6.06 12.20
N SER A 18 -13.03 5.08 11.47
CA SER A 18 -13.69 3.87 11.94
C SER A 18 -12.79 2.94 12.75
N ILE A 19 -13.43 2.28 13.72
CA ILE A 19 -12.93 1.34 14.71
C ILE A 19 -12.44 0.02 14.05
N ASN A 20 -11.27 -0.47 14.46
CA ASN A 20 -10.78 -1.82 14.15
C ASN A 20 -11.42 -2.84 15.13
N PRO A 21 -12.15 -3.88 14.68
CA PRO A 21 -12.93 -4.75 15.58
C PRO A 21 -12.14 -5.81 16.37
N ARG A 22 -10.82 -5.93 16.20
CA ARG A 22 -10.04 -7.03 16.81
C ARG A 22 -9.62 -6.84 18.27
N ASN A 23 -9.98 -5.74 18.92
CA ASN A 23 -9.60 -5.47 20.33
C ASN A 23 -10.67 -5.85 21.37
N LEU A 24 -11.59 -6.77 21.04
CA LEU A 24 -12.63 -7.19 21.99
C LEU A 24 -12.15 -8.17 23.09
N TYR A 25 -11.01 -8.84 22.92
CA TYR A 25 -10.49 -9.81 23.90
C TYR A 25 -9.63 -9.19 25.01
N LEU A 26 -9.02 -8.03 24.78
CA LEU A 26 -8.15 -7.33 25.74
C LEU A 26 -8.93 -6.67 26.90
N ARG A 27 -10.25 -6.55 26.78
CA ARG A 27 -11.10 -5.83 27.74
C ARG A 27 -11.43 -6.66 29.00
N LYS A 28 -11.39 -7.99 28.92
CA LYS A 28 -11.79 -8.88 30.03
C LYS A 28 -10.68 -9.10 31.07
N ILE A 29 -9.40 -8.88 30.70
CA ILE A 29 -8.24 -9.31 31.51
C ILE A 29 -7.71 -8.19 32.43
N ILE A 30 -7.83 -6.90 32.04
CA ILE A 30 -7.27 -5.78 32.83
C ILE A 30 -8.12 -5.42 34.06
N SER A 31 -9.44 -5.66 34.01
CA SER A 31 -10.33 -5.56 35.18
C SER A 31 -9.95 -6.59 36.26
N THR A 32 -9.56 -7.79 35.83
CA THR A 32 -9.22 -8.94 36.69
C THR A 32 -7.85 -8.75 37.36
N ALA A 33 -6.86 -8.18 36.63
CA ALA A 33 -5.53 -7.91 37.16
C ALA A 33 -5.48 -6.85 38.29
N CYS A 34 -6.46 -5.93 38.35
CA CYS A 34 -6.59 -4.99 39.47
C CYS A 34 -7.44 -5.53 40.65
N ALA A 35 -8.15 -6.65 40.47
CA ALA A 35 -8.92 -7.29 41.53
C ALA A 35 -8.13 -8.41 42.25
N TYR A 36 -7.23 -9.09 41.55
CA TYR A 36 -6.50 -10.26 42.08
C TYR A 36 -5.31 -9.94 42.99
N SER A 37 -4.92 -8.67 43.17
CA SER A 37 -3.90 -8.32 44.17
C SER A 37 -4.42 -8.32 45.62
N ASN A 38 -5.70 -8.66 45.86
CA ASN A 38 -6.33 -8.55 47.19
C ASN A 38 -7.39 -9.63 47.56
N SER A 39 -7.48 -10.79 46.90
CA SER A 39 -8.48 -11.82 47.29
C SER A 39 -7.95 -13.26 47.29
N TYR A 40 -7.73 -13.82 48.49
CA TYR A 40 -7.85 -15.25 48.77
C TYR A 40 -8.49 -15.41 50.16
N ALA A 41 -9.73 -15.88 50.20
CA ALA A 41 -10.36 -16.43 51.40
C ALA A 41 -11.44 -17.47 51.00
N ALA A 42 -11.50 -18.55 51.79
CA ALA A 42 -12.34 -19.77 51.74
C ALA A 42 -11.79 -20.90 50.84
N ALA A 43 -11.63 -22.16 51.28
CA ALA A 43 -12.32 -22.90 52.33
C ALA A 43 -11.43 -23.96 53.03
N ASN A 44 -11.82 -24.32 54.26
CA ASN A 44 -11.24 -25.37 55.12
C ASN A 44 -11.72 -26.77 54.73
N SER A 45 -10.89 -27.81 54.91
CA SER A 45 -11.11 -28.98 55.79
C SER A 45 -10.20 -30.18 55.43
N GLU A 46 -9.47 -30.71 56.43
CA GLU A 46 -8.97 -32.11 56.58
C GLU A 46 -7.96 -32.61 55.50
N SER A 47 -6.89 -33.39 55.74
CA SER A 47 -6.32 -34.16 56.85
C SER A 47 -4.88 -34.57 56.45
N ASP A 48 -3.98 -34.67 57.43
CA ASP A 48 -2.76 -35.50 57.54
C ASP A 48 -1.61 -35.51 56.50
N ASP A 49 -0.44 -35.25 57.10
CA ASP A 49 0.88 -35.89 56.94
C ASP A 49 1.95 -35.44 55.89
N PHE A 50 3.16 -35.29 56.47
CA PHE A 50 4.53 -35.17 55.93
C PHE A 50 5.20 -33.81 55.68
N GLN A 51 6.43 -33.70 56.24
CA GLN A 51 7.27 -32.53 56.51
C GLN A 51 8.17 -32.08 55.33
N GLY A 52 8.34 -30.76 55.16
CA GLY A 52 9.40 -30.10 54.37
C GLY A 52 9.30 -28.56 54.41
N PRO A 53 10.39 -27.77 54.50
CA PRO A 53 10.34 -26.38 54.97
C PRO A 53 10.10 -25.34 53.85
N PHE A 54 9.55 -24.18 54.26
CA PHE A 54 9.19 -22.96 53.52
C PHE A 54 7.71 -22.80 53.11
N SER A 55 6.89 -22.47 54.11
CA SER A 55 5.53 -21.96 53.96
C SER A 55 5.51 -20.45 53.68
N GLY A 56 4.93 -20.06 52.54
CA GLY A 56 4.46 -18.68 52.31
C GLY A 56 3.21 -18.41 53.14
N ARG A 57 3.23 -17.37 53.98
CA ARG A 57 2.09 -16.98 54.83
C ARG A 57 1.11 -16.04 54.08
N PRO A 58 -0.22 -16.15 54.27
CA PRO A 58 -1.20 -15.20 53.74
C PRO A 58 -1.21 -13.88 54.54
N ASN A 59 -1.32 -12.73 53.85
CA ASN A 59 -1.19 -11.36 54.41
C ASN A 59 -2.55 -10.61 54.52
N ASN A 60 -3.47 -11.09 55.36
CA ASN A 60 -4.63 -10.29 55.78
C ASN A 60 -4.44 -9.80 57.23
N TYR A 61 -3.86 -8.60 57.39
CA TYR A 61 -3.66 -7.94 58.71
C TYR A 61 -4.63 -6.76 58.95
N SER A 62 -5.71 -6.69 58.19
CA SER A 62 -6.79 -5.72 58.38
C SER A 62 -7.40 -5.90 59.77
N GLY A 63 -7.40 -4.85 60.59
CA GLY A 63 -7.98 -4.92 61.94
C GLY A 63 -7.08 -5.53 63.02
N VAL A 64 -5.80 -5.80 62.75
CA VAL A 64 -4.85 -6.23 63.80
C VAL A 64 -4.69 -5.11 64.83
N LYS A 65 -4.94 -5.45 66.10
CA LYS A 65 -4.73 -4.60 67.27
C LYS A 65 -3.52 -5.09 68.04
N ILE A 66 -2.57 -4.19 68.31
CA ILE A 66 -1.51 -4.39 69.30
C ILE A 66 -1.83 -3.52 70.50
N GLU A 67 -1.73 -4.09 71.69
CA GLU A 67 -1.67 -3.36 72.96
C GLU A 67 -0.55 -3.96 73.79
N GLU A 68 0.64 -3.39 73.67
CA GLU A 68 1.86 -3.92 74.29
C GLU A 68 2.67 -2.83 74.97
N LYS A 69 3.34 -3.20 76.05
CA LYS A 69 4.32 -2.37 76.74
C LYS A 69 5.67 -2.48 76.02
N VAL A 70 6.31 -1.34 75.80
CA VAL A 70 7.57 -1.21 75.09
C VAL A 70 8.71 -1.63 76.02
N GLU A 71 9.47 -2.65 75.61
CA GLU A 71 10.73 -3.05 76.24
C GLU A 71 11.89 -2.75 75.28
N LEU A 72 12.90 -2.00 75.74
CA LEU A 72 14.06 -1.57 74.96
C LEU A 72 15.37 -1.74 75.76
N ASP A 73 16.29 -2.59 75.26
CA ASP A 73 17.56 -2.90 75.93
C ASP A 73 18.57 -1.73 76.01
N SER A 74 18.42 -0.70 75.17
CA SER A 74 18.94 0.67 75.38
C SER A 74 18.68 1.56 74.15
N GLY A 75 18.10 2.73 74.37
CA GLY A 75 17.97 3.79 73.36
C GLY A 75 16.57 4.06 72.83
N LYS A 76 16.43 5.22 72.16
CA LYS A 76 15.18 5.77 71.60
C LYS A 76 14.85 5.13 70.25
N LEU A 77 13.73 4.42 70.12
CA LEU A 77 13.28 3.85 68.83
C LEU A 77 12.08 4.63 68.25
N ARG A 78 12.03 4.81 66.93
CA ARG A 78 10.86 5.43 66.28
C ARG A 78 9.66 4.48 66.33
N LEU A 79 8.50 5.03 66.68
CA LEU A 79 7.21 4.34 66.80
C LEU A 79 6.89 3.49 65.56
N ASP A 80 7.09 4.04 64.36
CA ASP A 80 6.80 3.33 63.10
C ASP A 80 7.73 2.14 62.84
N SER A 81 8.96 2.20 63.34
CA SER A 81 9.94 1.12 63.26
C SER A 81 9.68 0.04 64.32
N TRP A 82 9.28 0.47 65.52
CA TRP A 82 8.96 -0.42 66.63
C TRP A 82 7.73 -1.28 66.31
N ILE A 83 6.61 -0.67 65.90
CA ILE A 83 5.39 -1.41 65.52
C ILE A 83 5.66 -2.36 64.35
N SER A 84 6.42 -1.92 63.34
CA SER A 84 6.76 -2.74 62.17
C SER A 84 7.67 -3.93 62.50
N SER A 85 8.38 -3.90 63.63
CA SER A 85 9.21 -5.02 64.11
C SER A 85 8.42 -6.07 64.89
N ARG A 86 7.25 -5.68 65.45
CA ARG A 86 6.38 -6.58 66.22
C ARG A 86 5.38 -7.32 65.34
N ILE A 87 4.93 -6.69 64.25
CA ILE A 87 4.05 -7.36 63.27
C ILE A 87 4.85 -7.82 62.06
N ASN A 88 5.14 -9.12 62.01
CA ASN A 88 5.75 -9.73 60.84
C ASN A 88 4.83 -9.58 59.62
N GLY A 89 5.38 -9.10 58.49
CA GLY A 89 4.67 -9.02 57.22
C GLY A 89 3.97 -7.68 56.92
N ILE A 90 4.00 -6.69 57.82
CA ILE A 90 3.46 -5.35 57.54
C ILE A 90 4.57 -4.41 57.06
N SER A 91 4.31 -3.65 55.98
CA SER A 91 5.23 -2.64 55.50
C SER A 91 5.26 -1.41 56.42
N ARG A 92 6.45 -0.85 56.64
CA ARG A 92 6.61 0.38 57.43
C ARG A 92 5.71 1.52 56.93
N ALA A 93 5.50 1.65 55.62
CA ALA A 93 4.60 2.65 55.04
C ALA A 93 3.13 2.48 55.50
N ARG A 94 2.67 1.25 55.70
CA ARG A 94 1.32 0.96 56.20
C ARG A 94 1.16 1.35 57.66
N VAL A 95 2.15 1.06 58.51
CA VAL A 95 2.21 1.53 59.90
C VAL A 95 2.18 3.07 59.96
N GLN A 96 2.95 3.72 59.10
CA GLN A 96 2.96 5.19 59.02
C GLN A 96 1.60 5.77 58.63
N SER A 97 0.84 5.06 57.78
CA SER A 97 -0.53 5.46 57.43
C SER A 97 -1.45 5.38 58.64
N SER A 98 -1.41 4.28 59.40
CA SER A 98 -2.21 4.12 60.64
C SER A 98 -1.89 5.20 61.67
N ILE A 99 -0.62 5.59 61.82
CA ILE A 99 -0.21 6.70 62.68
C ILE A 99 -0.84 8.00 62.19
N ARG A 100 -0.73 8.34 60.89
CA ARG A 100 -1.32 9.58 60.35
C ARG A 100 -2.85 9.62 60.45
N SER A 101 -3.50 8.46 60.39
CA SER A 101 -4.95 8.31 60.51
C SER A 101 -5.44 8.31 61.97
N GLY A 102 -4.56 8.50 62.96
CA GLY A 102 -4.93 8.56 64.38
C GLY A 102 -5.33 7.23 65.00
N LEU A 103 -4.97 6.10 64.37
CA LEU A 103 -5.29 4.75 64.84
C LEU A 103 -4.21 4.17 65.76
N VAL A 104 -3.26 4.99 66.20
CA VAL A 104 -2.15 4.60 67.07
C VAL A 104 -2.07 5.57 68.25
N SER A 105 -2.05 5.04 69.47
CA SER A 105 -1.89 5.79 70.71
C SER A 105 -0.75 5.23 71.56
N VAL A 106 -0.12 6.10 72.34
CA VAL A 106 0.92 5.75 73.32
C VAL A 106 0.49 6.30 74.68
N ASN A 107 0.44 5.43 75.70
CA ASN A 107 -0.07 5.74 77.05
C ASN A 107 -1.46 6.40 77.03
N GLY A 108 -2.35 5.95 76.13
CA GLY A 108 -3.70 6.50 75.96
C GLY A 108 -3.80 7.77 75.11
N HIS A 109 -2.70 8.35 74.64
CA HIS A 109 -2.71 9.54 73.78
C HIS A 109 -2.50 9.20 72.30
N VAL A 110 -3.42 9.64 71.43
CA VAL A 110 -3.33 9.42 69.98
C VAL A 110 -2.14 10.16 69.37
N ILE A 111 -1.33 9.45 68.59
CA ILE A 111 -0.11 9.95 67.96
C ILE A 111 -0.31 10.05 66.44
N ASN A 112 -0.25 11.28 65.91
CA ASN A 112 -0.40 11.53 64.47
C ASN A 112 0.95 11.76 63.74
N LYS A 113 2.06 11.82 64.49
CA LYS A 113 3.39 12.13 63.96
C LYS A 113 4.23 10.87 63.80
N VAL A 114 4.53 10.50 62.55
CA VAL A 114 5.32 9.32 62.18
C VAL A 114 6.75 9.30 62.75
N SER A 115 7.30 10.46 63.09
CA SER A 115 8.62 10.59 63.70
C SER A 115 8.60 10.47 65.23
N HIS A 116 7.45 10.14 65.85
CA HIS A 116 7.35 9.94 67.29
C HIS A 116 8.27 8.79 67.73
N VAL A 117 8.82 8.91 68.94
CA VAL A 117 9.82 8.00 69.50
C VAL A 117 9.25 7.39 70.77
N VAL A 118 9.25 6.07 70.85
CA VAL A 118 8.81 5.33 72.04
C VAL A 118 9.96 5.16 73.03
N ARG A 119 9.62 5.15 74.32
CA ARG A 119 10.53 4.93 75.44
C ARG A 119 10.24 3.60 76.12
N ASP A 120 11.23 3.09 76.83
CA ASP A 120 11.07 1.91 77.67
C ASP A 120 9.95 2.13 78.70
N GLY A 121 9.02 1.19 78.77
CA GLY A 121 7.84 1.24 79.64
C GLY A 121 6.57 1.88 79.05
N ASP A 122 6.62 2.50 77.86
CA ASP A 122 5.44 3.07 77.19
C ASP A 122 4.45 1.97 76.76
N VAL A 123 3.14 2.20 76.88
CA VAL A 123 2.09 1.28 76.38
C VAL A 123 1.60 1.77 75.02
N VAL A 124 1.83 1.00 73.96
CA VAL A 124 1.44 1.35 72.60
C VAL A 124 0.20 0.55 72.21
N ASN A 125 -0.89 1.26 71.89
CA ASN A 125 -2.09 0.69 71.30
C ASN A 125 -2.17 1.08 69.81
N CYS A 126 -2.21 0.11 68.91
CA CYS A 126 -2.16 0.33 67.46
C CYS A 126 -3.21 -0.52 66.75
N THR A 127 -4.08 0.12 65.97
CA THR A 127 -4.96 -0.56 65.01
C THR A 127 -4.46 -0.31 63.59
N ILE A 128 -4.26 -1.38 62.81
CA ILE A 128 -3.79 -1.25 61.42
C ILE A 128 -4.96 -0.89 60.49
N ALA A 129 -4.84 0.24 59.79
CA ALA A 129 -5.83 0.73 58.84
C ALA A 129 -6.08 -0.26 57.68
N GLU A 130 -7.35 -0.38 57.29
CA GLU A 130 -7.76 -1.03 56.04
C GLU A 130 -7.36 -0.19 54.83
N LEU A 131 -6.86 -0.84 53.77
CA LEU A 131 -6.49 -0.20 52.51
C LEU A 131 -7.59 -0.40 51.49
N GLN A 132 -8.16 0.69 50.98
CA GLN A 132 -8.94 0.68 49.74
C GLN A 132 -7.98 0.44 48.55
N PRO A 133 -8.29 -0.47 47.62
CA PRO A 133 -7.42 -0.74 46.47
C PRO A 133 -7.35 0.48 45.53
N LEU A 134 -6.14 0.98 45.25
CA LEU A 134 -5.90 2.03 44.24
C LEU A 134 -6.03 1.42 42.83
N ARG A 135 -7.07 1.79 42.08
CA ARG A 135 -7.21 1.45 40.66
C ARG A 135 -6.73 2.62 39.79
N ALA A 136 -5.94 2.30 38.77
CA ALA A 136 -5.49 3.27 37.76
C ALA A 136 -6.60 3.46 36.71
N GLU A 137 -7.14 4.66 36.58
CA GLU A 137 -8.15 4.98 35.56
C GLU A 137 -7.51 5.61 34.31
N ALA A 138 -8.12 5.39 33.15
CA ALA A 138 -7.66 5.99 31.90
C ALA A 138 -7.96 7.50 31.90
N GLU A 139 -6.93 8.34 31.75
CA GLU A 139 -7.06 9.79 31.75
C GLU A 139 -6.54 10.40 30.45
N ASP A 140 -7.16 11.48 30.00
CA ASP A 140 -6.81 12.19 28.77
C ASP A 140 -5.59 13.08 28.96
N ILE A 141 -4.44 12.44 29.19
CA ILE A 141 -3.15 13.10 29.40
C ILE A 141 -2.38 13.07 28.07
N PRO A 142 -2.02 14.22 27.50
CA PRO A 142 -1.25 14.27 26.26
C PRO A 142 0.15 13.66 26.47
N LEU A 143 0.46 12.61 25.71
CA LEU A 143 1.75 11.93 25.75
C LEU A 143 2.61 12.36 24.55
N ASP A 144 3.88 12.69 24.81
CA ASP A 144 4.88 12.98 23.76
C ASP A 144 5.47 11.66 23.25
N ILE A 145 4.86 11.09 22.21
CA ILE A 145 5.21 9.78 21.67
C ILE A 145 6.21 9.97 20.53
N VAL A 146 7.41 9.41 20.72
CA VAL A 146 8.54 9.57 19.78
C VAL A 146 8.59 8.43 18.78
N TYR A 147 8.08 7.26 19.15
CA TYR A 147 8.01 6.08 18.28
C TYR A 147 6.91 5.15 18.77
N GLU A 148 6.18 4.53 17.84
CA GLU A 148 5.12 3.57 18.14
C GLU A 148 4.99 2.56 16.99
N ASP A 149 5.02 1.27 17.32
CA ASP A 149 4.69 0.17 16.40
C ASP A 149 3.67 -0.79 17.02
N GLU A 150 3.51 -1.99 16.46
CA GLU A 150 2.55 -2.99 16.95
C GLU A 150 2.86 -3.46 18.39
N HIS A 151 4.13 -3.48 18.78
CA HIS A 151 4.64 -4.14 19.98
C HIS A 151 5.16 -3.18 21.05
N VAL A 152 5.63 -2.00 20.65
CA VAL A 152 6.36 -1.07 21.51
C VAL A 152 5.86 0.36 21.31
N LEU A 153 5.87 1.11 22.41
CA LEU A 153 5.60 2.53 22.48
C LEU A 153 6.79 3.23 23.17
N VAL A 154 7.33 4.30 22.58
CA VAL A 154 8.40 5.11 23.17
C VAL A 154 7.86 6.50 23.50
N VAL A 155 7.77 6.80 24.80
CA VAL A 155 7.22 8.06 25.32
C VAL A 155 8.34 8.92 25.89
N ASN A 156 8.44 10.18 25.46
CA ASN A 156 9.28 11.17 26.10
C ASN A 156 8.59 11.68 27.37
N LYS A 157 8.96 11.11 28.52
CA LYS A 157 8.39 11.51 29.81
C LYS A 157 8.94 12.88 30.21
N PRO A 158 8.10 13.87 30.52
CA PRO A 158 8.57 15.13 31.08
C PRO A 158 9.11 14.96 32.51
N ALA A 159 9.95 15.90 32.94
CA ALA A 159 10.38 15.98 34.33
C ALA A 159 9.16 16.24 35.24
N HIS A 160 9.20 15.66 36.43
CA HIS A 160 8.20 15.67 37.50
C HIS A 160 6.92 14.85 37.30
N MET A 161 6.69 14.29 36.11
CA MET A 161 5.58 13.36 35.89
C MET A 161 5.81 12.05 36.66
N VAL A 162 4.81 11.67 37.46
CA VAL A 162 4.81 10.41 38.21
C VAL A 162 4.45 9.28 37.25
N VAL A 163 5.14 8.15 37.36
CA VAL A 163 4.98 7.05 36.40
C VAL A 163 3.78 6.17 36.73
N HIS A 164 3.63 5.75 37.99
CA HIS A 164 2.55 4.85 38.44
C HIS A 164 1.69 5.52 39.51
N PRO A 165 0.37 5.21 39.57
CA PRO A 165 -0.48 5.61 40.67
C PRO A 165 0.06 5.10 42.00
N ALA A 166 0.09 5.97 42.99
CA ALA A 166 0.57 5.68 44.33
C ALA A 166 -0.25 6.46 45.37
N PRO A 167 -0.27 6.05 46.65
CA PRO A 167 -0.94 6.83 47.70
C PRO A 167 -0.44 8.30 47.69
N GLY A 168 -1.34 9.24 47.40
CA GLY A 168 -1.04 10.68 47.26
C GLY A 168 -0.79 11.19 45.83
N ASN A 169 -0.73 10.32 44.82
CA ASN A 169 -0.78 10.65 43.39
C ASN A 169 -1.54 9.52 42.66
N ALA A 170 -2.86 9.46 42.86
CA ALA A 170 -3.71 8.40 42.30
C ALA A 170 -4.07 8.63 40.82
N SER A 171 -4.01 9.89 40.37
CA SER A 171 -4.33 10.36 39.03
C SER A 171 -3.20 11.23 38.46
N GLY A 172 -3.26 11.55 37.17
CA GLY A 172 -2.26 12.41 36.51
C GLY A 172 -0.91 11.73 36.30
N THR A 173 -0.85 10.39 36.30
CA THR A 173 0.39 9.63 36.09
C THR A 173 0.54 9.18 34.65
N LEU A 174 1.77 8.84 34.25
CA LEU A 174 2.07 8.35 32.90
C LEU A 174 1.22 7.13 32.54
N VAL A 175 1.01 6.22 33.49
CA VAL A 175 0.14 5.05 33.31
C VAL A 175 -1.31 5.46 33.02
N ASN A 176 -1.86 6.48 33.69
CA ASN A 176 -3.22 6.95 33.41
C ASN A 176 -3.36 7.42 31.95
N GLY A 177 -2.35 8.14 31.42
CA GLY A 177 -2.30 8.58 30.03
C GLY A 177 -2.11 7.44 29.03
N ILE A 178 -1.25 6.46 29.35
CA ILE A 178 -1.00 5.29 28.47
C ILE A 178 -2.28 4.45 28.35
N LEU A 179 -3.02 4.24 29.44
CA LEU A 179 -4.29 3.50 29.43
C LEU A 179 -5.30 4.13 28.45
N ARG A 180 -5.36 5.46 28.43
CA ARG A 180 -6.21 6.22 27.50
C ARG A 180 -5.71 6.15 26.06
N HIS A 181 -4.41 6.33 25.82
CA HIS A 181 -3.80 6.29 24.49
C HIS A 181 -4.01 4.92 23.82
N CYS A 182 -3.85 3.84 24.57
CA CYS A 182 -4.12 2.47 24.11
C CYS A 182 -5.63 2.12 24.06
N ARG A 183 -6.54 3.09 24.32
CA ARG A 183 -8.01 2.95 24.32
C ARG A 183 -8.59 1.86 25.24
N LEU A 184 -7.95 1.62 26.39
CA LEU A 184 -8.43 0.70 27.41
C LEU A 184 -9.51 1.40 28.25
N SER A 185 -10.79 1.28 27.86
CA SER A 185 -11.91 1.95 28.56
C SER A 185 -12.65 1.00 29.49
N THR A 186 -12.74 1.38 30.77
CA THR A 186 -13.65 0.88 31.80
C THR A 186 -15.09 1.32 31.49
N VAL A 187 -16.00 0.38 31.34
CA VAL A 187 -17.45 0.64 31.35
C VAL A 187 -18.08 -0.29 32.38
N CYS A 188 -18.85 0.28 33.30
CA CYS A 188 -19.67 -0.42 34.30
C CYS A 188 -20.62 -1.43 33.63
N LEU A 189 -20.65 -2.66 34.15
CA LEU A 189 -21.63 -3.69 33.79
C LEU A 189 -22.78 -3.66 34.80
N ASN A 190 -24.01 -3.56 34.30
CA ASN A 190 -25.22 -3.92 35.04
C ASN A 190 -25.21 -5.43 35.32
N PRO A 191 -25.43 -5.89 36.56
CA PRO A 191 -25.44 -7.31 36.90
C PRO A 191 -26.89 -7.82 36.96
N GLU A 192 -27.59 -7.95 35.83
CA GLU A 192 -28.91 -8.60 35.79
C GLU A 192 -29.29 -8.94 34.34
N ALA A 193 -28.72 -10.02 33.81
CA ALA A 193 -29.27 -10.83 32.72
C ALA A 193 -28.34 -11.99 32.41
N LEU A 194 -28.54 -13.11 33.10
CA LEU A 194 -28.24 -14.46 32.60
C LEU A 194 -29.55 -15.24 32.65
N PRO A 195 -29.85 -16.02 31.60
CA PRO A 195 -29.99 -17.47 31.80
C PRO A 195 -29.08 -18.26 30.83
N GLU A 196 -28.29 -19.22 31.33
CA GLU A 196 -28.57 -20.68 31.42
C GLU A 196 -28.30 -21.44 30.10
N ILE A 197 -27.08 -21.96 29.87
CA ILE A 197 -26.47 -23.29 30.20
C ILE A 197 -27.08 -24.46 29.37
N ILE A 198 -26.16 -25.33 28.89
CA ILE A 198 -26.21 -26.81 28.72
C ILE A 198 -26.09 -27.23 27.23
N ASP A 199 -24.91 -27.68 26.78
CA ASP A 199 -24.32 -29.06 26.86
C ASP A 199 -24.93 -29.95 25.74
N ASP A 200 -24.25 -30.87 25.06
CA ASP A 200 -22.84 -31.26 24.96
C ASP A 200 -22.76 -32.25 23.79
N SER A 201 -21.55 -32.74 23.51
CA SER A 201 -21.23 -34.02 22.85
C SER A 201 -21.32 -34.11 21.33
N GLU A 202 -20.47 -34.87 20.63
CA GLU A 202 -19.08 -35.32 20.78
C GLU A 202 -18.80 -36.14 19.50
N ASP A 203 -17.51 -36.38 19.29
CA ASP A 203 -16.89 -37.47 18.55
C ASP A 203 -16.90 -37.54 17.01
N GLU A 204 -15.90 -38.13 16.34
CA GLU A 204 -14.47 -38.43 16.53
C GLU A 204 -14.07 -39.27 15.26
N ILE A 205 -12.77 -39.60 15.10
CA ILE A 205 -12.17 -40.70 14.30
C ILE A 205 -11.96 -40.39 12.80
N SER A 206 -10.80 -40.57 12.15
CA SER A 206 -9.42 -41.03 12.42
C SER A 206 -8.60 -40.74 11.12
N ALA A 207 -7.26 -40.76 11.02
CA ALA A 207 -6.39 -41.93 11.08
C ALA A 207 -4.90 -41.59 10.73
N PHE A 208 -3.96 -42.13 11.53
CA PHE A 208 -2.62 -42.70 11.24
C PHE A 208 -1.52 -41.83 10.55
N SER A 209 -0.39 -41.41 11.19
CA SER A 209 0.80 -42.08 11.82
C SER A 209 1.86 -42.56 10.78
N VAL A 210 3.20 -42.41 10.89
CA VAL A 210 4.16 -42.79 11.98
C VAL A 210 5.55 -42.12 11.81
N ASP A 211 6.07 -41.60 12.94
CA ASP A 211 7.43 -41.53 13.55
C ASP A 211 8.77 -41.39 12.78
N GLN A 212 9.64 -40.51 13.30
CA GLN A 212 10.67 -40.85 14.32
C GLN A 212 11.33 -39.60 14.93
N GLY A 213 11.51 -39.59 16.27
CA GLY A 213 12.50 -38.71 16.94
C GLY A 213 12.12 -38.00 18.25
N GLN A 214 11.51 -38.74 19.19
CA GLN A 214 11.48 -38.60 20.66
C GLN A 214 12.38 -37.56 21.38
N ASN A 215 12.14 -37.09 22.61
CA ASN A 215 10.98 -36.99 23.53
C ASN A 215 11.60 -36.56 24.88
N VAL A 216 11.15 -35.47 25.52
CA VAL A 216 11.10 -35.40 27.01
C VAL A 216 9.95 -34.46 27.41
N GLY A 217 8.80 -35.07 27.71
CA GLY A 217 8.18 -34.99 29.04
C GLY A 217 7.53 -33.67 29.47
N ILE A 218 6.28 -33.50 29.05
CA ILE A 218 5.27 -32.57 29.59
C ILE A 218 4.81 -33.07 30.96
N GLY A 219 4.62 -32.13 31.89
CA GLY A 219 3.89 -32.36 33.13
C GLY A 219 3.28 -31.07 33.70
N SER A 220 1.95 -31.05 33.71
CA SER A 220 1.05 -30.25 34.56
C SER A 220 0.69 -28.81 34.15
N GLY A 221 -0.63 -28.56 34.16
CA GLY A 221 -1.17 -27.38 34.83
C GLY A 221 -1.61 -26.23 33.94
N LEU A 222 -2.88 -26.27 33.54
CA LEU A 222 -3.68 -25.08 33.26
C LEU A 222 -3.51 -24.03 34.36
N TYR A 223 -2.72 -23.00 34.09
CA TYR A 223 -2.82 -21.68 34.73
C TYR A 223 -2.62 -20.64 33.64
N GLU A 224 -3.68 -19.88 33.35
CA GLU A 224 -3.62 -18.65 32.56
C GLU A 224 -2.53 -17.73 33.12
N SER A 225 -1.40 -17.60 32.41
CA SER A 225 -0.43 -16.53 32.68
C SER A 225 -1.02 -15.21 32.20
N SER A 226 -1.31 -14.35 33.16
CA SER A 226 -2.01 -13.07 33.02
C SER A 226 -1.23 -12.00 32.23
N VAL A 227 -1.85 -11.50 31.16
CA VAL A 227 -1.42 -10.36 30.31
C VAL A 227 -0.96 -9.14 31.12
N ARG A 228 0.26 -8.64 30.89
CA ARG A 228 0.77 -7.37 31.45
C ARG A 228 1.48 -6.47 30.43
N PRO A 229 0.89 -5.33 29.99
CA PRO A 229 1.64 -4.23 29.42
C PRO A 229 2.56 -3.63 30.50
N GLY A 230 3.83 -3.38 30.19
CA GLY A 230 4.82 -3.02 31.21
C GLY A 230 5.85 -2.01 30.75
N ILE A 231 6.15 -1.08 31.66
CA ILE A 231 7.29 -0.16 31.54
C ILE A 231 8.55 -0.95 31.93
N VAL A 232 9.42 -1.19 30.96
CA VAL A 232 10.59 -2.07 31.12
C VAL A 232 11.79 -1.39 31.80
N HIS A 233 11.78 -0.06 31.93
CA HIS A 233 12.81 0.70 32.65
C HIS A 233 12.24 1.96 33.31
N ARG A 234 12.87 2.45 34.39
CA ARG A 234 12.33 3.57 35.19
C ARG A 234 13.16 4.84 35.02
N LEU A 235 12.47 5.95 34.83
CA LEU A 235 13.03 7.30 35.00
C LEU A 235 12.56 7.86 36.34
N ASP A 236 13.48 8.47 37.08
CA ASP A 236 13.16 9.16 38.32
C ASP A 236 12.20 10.33 38.07
N LYS A 237 11.42 10.70 39.10
CA LYS A 237 10.41 11.76 39.01
C LYS A 237 11.00 13.03 38.39
N GLY A 238 12.18 13.49 38.81
CA GLY A 238 12.82 14.72 38.30
C GLY A 238 13.48 14.63 36.92
N THR A 239 13.48 13.46 36.27
CA THR A 239 14.23 13.24 35.03
C THR A 239 13.28 13.21 33.84
N SER A 240 13.56 14.04 32.81
CA SER A 240 12.91 13.92 31.50
C SER A 240 13.67 12.95 30.60
N GLY A 241 12.98 12.22 29.75
CA GLY A 241 13.62 11.34 28.77
C GLY A 241 12.73 10.23 28.23
N LEU A 242 13.27 9.44 27.31
CA LEU A 242 12.54 8.39 26.60
C LEU A 242 12.31 7.17 27.51
N LEU A 243 11.05 6.79 27.68
CA LEU A 243 10.59 5.55 28.28
C LEU A 243 10.11 4.60 27.19
N VAL A 244 10.54 3.34 27.28
CA VAL A 244 10.06 2.27 26.41
C VAL A 244 8.96 1.53 27.15
N VAL A 245 7.83 1.37 26.48
CA VAL A 245 6.61 0.75 26.99
C VAL A 245 6.27 -0.41 26.07
N ALA A 246 6.27 -1.62 26.59
CA ALA A 246 5.81 -2.78 25.84
C ALA A 246 4.28 -2.81 25.84
N LYS A 247 3.68 -2.99 24.66
CA LYS A 247 2.22 -3.07 24.48
C LYS A 247 1.67 -4.45 24.81
N ASP A 248 2.48 -5.49 24.64
CA ASP A 248 2.15 -6.88 24.92
C ASP A 248 3.22 -7.56 25.81
N GLU A 249 2.87 -8.73 26.36
CA GLU A 249 3.68 -9.46 27.33
C GLU A 249 4.91 -10.13 26.71
N HIS A 250 4.81 -10.63 25.48
CA HIS A 250 5.93 -11.25 24.78
C HIS A 250 7.03 -10.21 24.56
N SER A 251 6.64 -9.02 24.07
CA SER A 251 7.52 -7.87 23.89
C SER A 251 8.11 -7.38 25.22
N HIS A 252 7.32 -7.37 26.29
CA HIS A 252 7.82 -7.01 27.62
C HIS A 252 8.88 -8.00 28.11
N ALA A 253 8.63 -9.31 27.95
CA ALA A 253 9.54 -10.38 28.37
C ALA A 253 10.86 -10.31 27.60
N CYS A 254 10.82 -10.24 26.27
CA CYS A 254 12.02 -10.11 25.44
C CYS A 254 12.82 -8.84 25.78
N LEU A 255 12.16 -7.70 25.95
CA LEU A 255 12.85 -6.46 26.34
C LEU A 255 13.45 -6.57 27.75
N ALA A 256 12.72 -7.12 28.72
CA ALA A 256 13.21 -7.32 30.08
C ALA A 256 14.42 -8.27 30.11
N GLU A 257 14.41 -9.32 29.28
CA GLU A 257 15.52 -10.25 29.10
C GLU A 257 16.74 -9.56 28.49
N GLN A 258 16.58 -8.75 27.44
CA GLN A 258 17.68 -7.94 26.90
C GLN A 258 18.25 -6.93 27.92
N PHE A 259 17.40 -6.31 28.75
CA PHE A 259 17.86 -5.46 29.86
C PHE A 259 18.61 -6.25 30.94
N LYS A 260 18.21 -7.52 31.19
CA LYS A 260 18.87 -8.44 32.12
C LYS A 260 20.23 -8.91 31.58
N GLU A 261 20.32 -9.23 30.29
CA GLU A 261 21.53 -9.65 29.57
C GLU A 261 22.49 -8.49 29.27
N ARG A 262 22.07 -7.23 29.49
CA ARG A 262 22.87 -6.00 29.30
C ARG A 262 23.35 -5.78 27.86
N THR A 263 22.62 -6.28 26.88
CA THR A 263 22.92 -6.11 25.44
C THR A 263 22.68 -4.66 24.95
N ILE A 264 21.99 -3.84 25.75
CA ILE A 264 21.65 -2.45 25.42
C ILE A 264 22.78 -1.48 25.83
N LYS A 265 23.39 -0.82 24.84
CA LYS A 265 24.35 0.28 25.04
C LYS A 265 23.62 1.63 25.16
N ARG A 266 23.93 2.41 26.21
CA ARG A 266 23.39 3.77 26.40
C ARG A 266 24.48 4.81 26.15
N VAL A 267 24.21 5.77 25.27
CA VAL A 267 25.12 6.88 24.95
C VAL A 267 24.51 8.19 25.45
N TYR A 268 25.28 8.95 26.22
CA TYR A 268 24.89 10.26 26.73
C TYR A 268 25.78 11.33 26.11
N VAL A 269 25.18 12.40 25.59
CA VAL A 269 25.90 13.56 25.03
C VAL A 269 25.71 14.74 25.99
N SER A 270 26.80 15.38 26.39
CA SER A 270 26.78 16.52 27.33
C SER A 270 27.60 17.69 26.80
N LEU A 271 27.09 18.91 26.96
CA LEU A 271 27.85 20.15 26.79
C LEU A 271 28.47 20.54 28.14
N THR A 272 29.79 20.70 28.18
CA THR A 272 30.54 21.05 29.39
C THR A 272 31.33 22.34 29.18
N CYS A 273 31.41 23.18 30.20
CA CYS A 273 32.23 24.39 30.20
C CYS A 273 33.55 24.09 30.91
N GLY A 274 34.69 24.27 30.22
CA GLY A 274 36.03 23.89 30.68
C GLY A 274 36.65 22.75 29.85
N VAL A 275 37.92 22.40 30.10
CA VAL A 275 38.62 21.30 29.41
C VAL A 275 38.51 20.03 30.27
N PRO A 276 37.71 19.02 29.88
CA PRO A 276 37.65 17.77 30.62
C PRO A 276 38.97 17.00 30.48
N SER A 277 39.60 16.68 31.61
CA SER A 277 40.81 15.85 31.67
C SER A 277 40.54 14.60 32.50
N PRO A 278 40.77 13.39 31.98
CA PRO A 278 41.27 13.10 30.63
C PRO A 278 40.17 13.25 29.54
N ALA A 279 40.59 13.58 28.31
CA ALA A 279 39.70 13.77 27.14
C ALA A 279 38.96 12.47 26.73
N THR A 280 39.53 11.32 27.06
CA THR A 280 38.90 10.01 26.91
C THR A 280 39.19 9.19 28.15
N GLY A 281 38.23 8.40 28.62
CA GLY A 281 38.42 7.58 29.81
C GLY A 281 37.38 6.48 29.95
N ARG A 282 37.71 5.45 30.74
CA ARG A 282 36.79 4.37 31.11
C ARG A 282 36.64 4.36 32.62
N ILE A 283 35.41 4.56 33.09
CA ILE A 283 35.05 4.44 34.50
C ILE A 283 34.52 3.02 34.69
N ASP A 284 35.29 2.20 35.42
CA ASP A 284 35.00 0.79 35.68
C ASP A 284 34.96 0.50 37.19
N VAL A 285 34.05 1.20 37.88
CA VAL A 285 33.90 1.16 39.34
C VAL A 285 32.43 1.18 39.73
N PRO A 286 32.03 0.60 40.88
CA PRO A 286 30.65 0.61 41.34
C PRO A 286 30.09 2.04 41.44
N ILE A 287 28.90 2.25 40.89
CA ILE A 287 28.20 3.53 40.97
C ILE A 287 27.08 3.42 42.01
N GLY A 288 27.04 4.35 42.96
CA GLY A 288 26.03 4.43 44.01
C GLY A 288 25.52 5.86 44.19
N ARG A 289 24.42 6.02 44.95
CA ARG A 289 23.93 7.36 45.32
C ARG A 289 24.84 7.98 46.37
N ASP A 290 25.13 9.26 46.23
CA ASP A 290 25.86 10.03 47.22
C ASP A 290 25.11 10.00 48.56
N ALA A 291 25.85 9.77 49.65
CA ALA A 291 25.30 9.61 50.99
C ALA A 291 24.64 10.90 51.53
N ASN A 292 25.14 12.06 51.10
CA ASN A 292 24.71 13.39 51.53
C ASN A 292 23.73 14.02 50.54
N ASN A 293 23.86 13.74 49.24
CA ASN A 293 22.95 14.21 48.21
C ASN A 293 22.39 13.07 47.36
N ARG A 294 21.27 12.50 47.79
CA ARG A 294 20.65 11.33 47.14
C ARG A 294 20.22 11.52 45.67
N ILE A 295 20.34 12.73 45.11
CA ILE A 295 20.10 13.01 43.69
C ILE A 295 21.38 12.80 42.84
N ARG A 296 22.56 12.83 43.48
CA ARG A 296 23.86 12.61 42.81
C ARG A 296 24.23 11.13 42.82
N MET A 297 24.79 10.68 41.70
CA MET A 297 25.43 9.37 41.58
C MET A 297 26.94 9.58 41.61
N ILE A 298 27.66 8.77 42.40
CA ILE A 298 29.11 8.83 42.54
C ILE A 298 29.72 7.46 42.26
N ALA A 299 30.93 7.47 41.71
CA ALA A 299 31.79 6.30 41.68
C ALA A 299 32.30 6.02 43.10
N ILE A 300 32.04 4.82 43.63
CA ILE A 300 32.45 4.40 44.96
C ILE A 300 33.66 3.49 44.82
N PRO A 301 34.86 3.88 45.29
CA PRO A 301 36.03 3.01 45.29
C PRO A 301 35.87 1.94 46.39
N GLY A 302 35.71 0.66 46.03
CA GLY A 302 35.66 -0.45 47.00
C GLY A 302 34.90 -1.70 46.51
N SER A 303 35.26 -2.87 47.06
CA SER A 303 34.68 -4.18 46.72
C SER A 303 33.17 -4.25 46.96
N ALA A 304 32.44 -4.83 46.00
CA ALA A 304 30.98 -4.88 45.92
C ALA A 304 30.28 -5.76 47.00
N THR A 305 30.99 -6.20 48.04
CA THR A 305 30.51 -7.23 48.95
C THR A 305 29.60 -6.72 50.07
N HIS A 306 29.61 -5.42 50.42
CA HIS A 306 28.74 -4.88 51.46
C HIS A 306 27.96 -3.63 51.00
N GLY A 307 26.83 -3.85 50.33
CA GLY A 307 25.70 -2.91 50.29
C GLY A 307 25.59 -1.95 49.07
N LYS A 308 24.54 -2.15 48.27
CA LYS A 308 23.82 -1.17 47.42
C LYS A 308 24.53 -0.40 46.29
N ALA A 309 25.80 -0.67 45.95
CA ALA A 309 26.44 -0.09 44.76
C ALA A 309 26.43 -1.09 43.57
N ARG A 310 26.13 -0.64 42.35
CA ARG A 310 26.05 -1.49 41.15
C ARG A 310 27.26 -1.27 40.24
N HIS A 311 27.94 -2.35 39.85
CA HIS A 311 29.08 -2.29 38.93
C HIS A 311 28.60 -1.93 37.51
N ALA A 312 29.16 -0.87 36.92
CA ALA A 312 28.82 -0.36 35.60
C ALA A 312 30.07 0.20 34.89
N VAL A 313 30.20 -0.11 33.60
CA VAL A 313 31.30 0.39 32.76
C VAL A 313 30.79 1.59 31.96
N THR A 314 31.39 2.77 32.15
CA THR A 314 31.07 3.98 31.38
C THR A 314 32.30 4.47 30.63
N SER A 315 32.22 4.52 29.31
CA SER A 315 33.26 5.12 28.45
C SER A 315 32.90 6.58 28.17
N ILE A 316 33.89 7.46 28.30
CA ILE A 316 33.78 8.90 28.03
C ILE A 316 34.75 9.22 26.90
N GLY A 317 34.30 10.02 25.94
CA GLY A 317 35.14 10.55 24.88
C GLY A 317 34.74 11.97 24.51
N LEU A 318 35.73 12.87 24.48
CA LEU A 318 35.61 14.24 24.02
C LEU A 318 35.49 14.23 22.50
N MET A 319 34.32 14.63 22.00
CA MET A 319 34.04 14.58 20.56
C MET A 319 34.66 15.75 19.79
N GLU A 320 34.71 16.95 20.40
CA GLU A 320 35.18 18.17 19.73
C GLU A 320 35.66 19.20 20.78
N ILE A 321 36.73 19.94 20.49
CA ILE A 321 37.24 21.07 21.28
C ILE A 321 37.32 22.29 20.36
N GLU A 322 36.75 23.42 20.76
CA GLU A 322 36.89 24.70 20.04
C GLU A 322 38.10 25.49 20.59
N PRO A 323 39.12 25.82 19.76
CA PRO A 323 40.24 26.66 20.16
C PRO A 323 40.03 28.11 19.70
N ASN A 324 39.65 29.04 20.57
CA ASN A 324 40.13 30.43 20.39
C ASN A 324 40.14 31.30 21.68
N PRO A 325 41.32 31.79 22.10
CA PRO A 325 41.53 32.64 23.28
C PRO A 325 41.40 34.15 23.00
N ALA A 326 40.33 34.59 22.33
CA ALA A 326 40.13 36.02 22.01
C ALA A 326 39.12 36.76 22.90
N PHE A 327 38.50 36.09 23.88
CA PHE A 327 37.43 36.68 24.70
C PHE A 327 37.74 36.81 26.20
N ILE A 328 38.98 36.55 26.62
CA ILE A 328 39.39 36.64 28.04
C ILE A 328 40.00 38.02 28.39
N GLY A 329 40.32 38.85 27.40
CA GLY A 329 40.88 40.18 27.64
C GLY A 329 39.79 41.23 27.85
N THR A 330 39.36 41.45 29.10
CA THR A 330 39.12 42.77 29.76
C THR A 330 37.92 42.89 30.70
N HIS A 331 37.05 41.91 30.94
CA HIS A 331 35.98 42.02 31.96
C HIS A 331 35.90 40.89 33.00
N CYS A 332 37.02 40.17 33.22
CA CYS A 332 37.14 39.23 34.34
C CYS A 332 37.90 39.85 35.51
N ILE A 333 37.35 40.89 36.14
CA ILE A 333 37.76 41.32 37.48
C ILE A 333 36.47 41.52 38.28
N TYR A 334 36.34 40.78 39.38
CA TYR A 334 35.18 40.65 40.27
C TYR A 334 34.03 39.75 39.80
N TYR A 335 34.22 38.43 39.88
CA TYR A 335 33.23 37.51 40.45
C TYR A 335 33.96 36.23 40.89
N THR A 336 34.61 36.29 42.05
CA THR A 336 34.87 35.11 42.87
C THR A 336 33.53 34.63 43.40
N GLU A 337 33.20 33.35 43.18
CA GLU A 337 31.91 32.68 43.41
C GLU A 337 30.93 32.68 42.23
N LEU A 338 31.22 31.84 41.22
CA LEU A 338 30.18 31.23 40.40
C LEU A 338 30.05 29.74 40.79
N PRO A 339 28.89 29.28 41.31
CA PRO A 339 28.66 27.87 41.54
C PRO A 339 28.55 27.11 40.20
N GLN A 340 29.08 25.89 40.17
CA GLN A 340 29.07 24.92 39.05
C GLN A 340 27.65 24.53 38.58
N TYR A 341 26.91 25.45 37.96
CA TYR A 341 25.59 25.20 37.39
C TYR A 341 25.47 25.76 35.98
N LEU A 342 25.78 24.94 34.98
CA LEU A 342 25.12 25.00 33.67
C LEU A 342 24.33 23.70 33.44
N SER A 343 23.46 23.40 34.40
CA SER A 343 22.23 22.65 34.19
C SER A 343 21.05 23.54 34.61
N LEU A 344 20.49 24.30 33.67
CA LEU A 344 19.22 25.01 33.88
C LEU A 344 18.11 23.96 33.61
N LYS A 345 17.24 23.55 34.55
CA LYS A 345 16.41 24.31 35.50
C LYS A 345 15.67 25.47 34.82
N PHE A 346 14.55 25.16 34.18
CA PHE A 346 13.46 26.11 34.00
C PHE A 346 12.28 25.70 34.91
N SER A 347 12.23 26.26 36.11
CA SER A 347 10.96 26.60 36.80
C SER A 347 11.19 27.48 38.03
N ARG A 348 10.87 28.77 37.84
CA ARG A 348 10.37 29.81 38.75
C ARG A 348 10.83 29.82 40.21
N SER A 349 11.65 30.81 40.55
CA SER A 349 11.22 31.95 41.40
C SER A 349 12.32 33.01 41.48
N MET A 350 12.11 34.14 40.81
CA MET A 350 12.52 35.46 41.30
C MET A 350 11.66 36.50 40.54
N PRO A 351 10.98 37.41 41.24
CA PRO A 351 10.43 38.60 40.62
C PRO A 351 11.58 39.60 40.49
N ASN A 352 11.93 39.98 39.27
CA ASN A 352 12.32 41.34 38.88
C ASN A 352 12.76 41.37 37.41
N SER A 353 12.40 42.48 36.79
CA SER A 353 12.65 42.87 35.40
C SER A 353 14.08 42.65 34.91
N SER A 354 14.22 42.36 33.62
CA SER A 354 15.46 42.29 32.82
C SER A 354 16.48 41.18 33.16
N GLY A 355 16.19 39.95 32.75
CA GLY A 355 17.14 38.83 32.77
C GLY A 355 17.13 38.04 31.46
N GLN A 356 17.69 38.60 30.38
CA GLN A 356 17.88 37.92 29.09
C GLN A 356 19.27 37.27 29.01
N VAL A 357 19.31 36.00 28.60
CA VAL A 357 20.56 35.27 28.34
C VAL A 357 21.09 35.65 26.96
N PHE A 358 22.19 36.39 26.92
CA PHE A 358 22.88 36.77 25.68
C PHE A 358 23.76 35.62 25.17
N ILE A 359 23.20 34.74 24.33
CA ILE A 359 23.99 33.82 23.48
C ILE A 359 24.35 34.59 22.19
N THR A 360 25.61 34.57 21.75
CA THR A 360 26.06 35.28 20.52
C THR A 360 25.36 34.75 19.25
N SER A 361 25.16 35.60 18.23
CA SER A 361 24.47 35.26 16.96
C SER A 361 25.05 34.01 16.28
N LEU A 362 26.36 33.80 16.37
CA LEU A 362 27.06 32.66 15.76
C LEU A 362 26.72 31.31 16.41
N ILE A 363 26.57 31.27 17.73
CA ILE A 363 26.20 30.04 18.45
C ILE A 363 24.73 29.67 18.15
N ARG A 364 23.86 30.68 17.96
CA ARG A 364 22.44 30.49 17.63
C ARG A 364 22.24 29.83 16.27
N THR A 365 22.93 30.31 15.23
CA THR A 365 22.82 29.78 13.86
C THR A 365 23.43 28.39 13.75
N LYS A 366 24.53 28.12 14.46
CA LYS A 366 25.15 26.79 14.49
C LYS A 366 24.22 25.75 15.13
N LEU A 367 23.61 26.07 16.28
CA LEU A 367 22.62 25.19 16.93
C LEU A 367 21.42 24.89 16.03
N LEU A 368 20.85 25.92 15.38
CA LEU A 368 19.75 25.75 14.41
C LEU A 368 20.15 24.83 13.25
N SER A 369 21.36 25.02 12.69
CA SER A 369 21.87 24.17 11.61
C SER A 369 22.07 22.72 12.07
N THR A 370 22.52 22.48 13.30
CA THR A 370 22.74 21.14 13.86
C THR A 370 21.43 20.40 14.07
N TYR A 371 20.41 21.05 14.63
CA TYR A 371 19.08 20.44 14.78
C TYR A 371 18.46 20.12 13.42
N ALA A 372 18.55 21.05 12.46
CA ALA A 372 17.99 20.86 11.14
C ALA A 372 18.70 19.74 10.34
N ASN A 373 20.03 19.64 10.41
CA ASN A 373 20.80 18.57 9.77
C ASN A 373 20.57 17.17 10.38
N ARG A 374 20.02 17.10 11.61
CA ARG A 374 19.66 15.85 12.29
C ARG A 374 18.16 15.55 12.19
N HIS A 375 17.43 16.21 11.29
CA HIS A 375 15.98 16.04 11.08
C HIS A 375 15.11 16.36 12.31
N ARG A 376 15.62 17.12 13.29
CA ARG A 376 14.88 17.54 14.49
C ARG A 376 14.17 18.87 14.25
N PHE A 377 13.25 18.87 13.30
CA PHE A 377 12.61 20.09 12.78
C PHE A 377 11.72 20.82 13.80
N SER A 378 11.06 20.09 14.70
CA SER A 378 10.24 20.65 15.78
C SER A 378 11.07 21.45 16.78
N ASP A 379 12.22 20.90 17.18
CA ASP A 379 13.15 21.55 18.10
C ASP A 379 13.82 22.76 17.46
N ALA A 380 14.21 22.63 16.18
CA ALA A 380 14.79 23.72 15.42
C ALA A 380 13.81 24.92 15.30
N LYS A 381 12.52 24.63 15.09
CA LYS A 381 11.47 25.65 15.05
C LYS A 381 11.18 26.24 16.43
N SER A 382 11.16 25.42 17.48
CA SER A 382 11.01 25.88 18.86
C SER A 382 12.16 26.80 19.28
N LEU A 383 13.39 26.46 18.87
CA LEU A 383 14.56 27.30 19.08
C LEU A 383 14.44 28.64 18.35
N LEU A 384 13.96 28.65 17.10
CA LEU A 384 13.71 29.89 16.35
C LEU A 384 12.69 30.79 17.06
N HIS A 385 11.55 30.23 17.51
CA HIS A 385 10.53 31.00 18.22
C HIS A 385 10.97 31.47 19.61
N SER A 386 11.96 30.81 20.21
CA SER A 386 12.55 31.25 21.48
C SER A 386 13.49 32.45 21.32
N LEU A 387 13.85 32.83 20.09
CA LEU A 387 14.70 33.98 19.83
C LEU A 387 13.92 35.29 20.04
N LEU A 388 14.51 36.20 20.81
CA LEU A 388 13.91 37.50 21.10
C LEU A 388 13.74 38.39 19.85
N LYS A 389 14.64 38.22 18.88
CA LYS A 389 14.61 38.87 17.57
C LYS A 389 15.27 37.94 16.55
N PRO A 390 14.51 37.05 15.90
CA PRO A 390 15.06 36.23 14.85
C PRO A 390 15.48 37.12 13.67
N ASP A 391 16.66 36.86 13.11
CA ASP A 391 17.24 37.59 11.98
C ASP A 391 17.08 36.78 10.67
N LEU A 392 17.35 37.44 9.53
CA LEU A 392 17.25 36.80 8.22
C LEU A 392 18.11 35.53 8.11
N LEU A 393 19.29 35.53 8.75
CA LEU A 393 20.21 34.39 8.73
C LEU A 393 19.65 33.16 9.46
N SER A 394 18.98 33.35 10.60
CA SER A 394 18.33 32.27 11.35
C SER A 394 17.21 31.61 10.55
N PHE A 395 16.37 32.40 9.88
CA PHE A 395 15.33 31.88 8.99
C PHE A 395 15.92 31.21 7.74
N THR A 396 16.93 31.81 7.11
CA THR A 396 17.57 31.28 5.89
C THR A 396 18.19 29.90 6.15
N THR A 397 18.85 29.73 7.29
CA THR A 397 19.45 28.44 7.70
C THR A 397 18.40 27.33 7.77
N LEU A 398 17.25 27.60 8.38
CA LEU A 398 16.15 26.64 8.46
C LEU A 398 15.48 26.43 7.11
N ILE A 399 15.10 27.49 6.40
CA ILE A 399 14.44 27.40 5.09
C ILE A 399 15.26 26.53 4.12
N ASN A 400 16.58 26.74 4.06
CA ASN A 400 17.49 25.94 3.23
C ASN A 400 17.53 24.47 3.69
N ALA A 401 17.59 24.22 5.00
CA ALA A 401 17.59 22.85 5.52
C ALA A 401 16.26 22.10 5.25
N PHE A 402 15.12 22.74 5.51
CA PHE A 402 13.80 22.17 5.21
C PHE A 402 13.62 21.91 3.71
N SER A 403 14.07 22.84 2.86
CA SER A 403 14.03 22.68 1.40
C SER A 403 14.95 21.55 0.90
N LYS A 404 16.13 21.38 1.54
CA LYS A 404 17.07 20.27 1.26
C LYS A 404 16.43 18.91 1.58
N PHE A 405 15.69 18.80 2.68
CA PHE A 405 15.04 17.57 3.11
C PHE A 405 13.61 17.39 2.59
N LYS A 406 13.20 18.17 1.57
CA LYS A 406 11.91 18.08 0.88
C LYS A 406 10.68 18.37 1.76
N GLU A 407 10.87 19.06 2.87
CA GLU A 407 9.79 19.51 3.77
C GLU A 407 9.13 20.81 3.27
N PHE A 408 8.64 20.78 2.02
CA PHE A 408 8.27 21.98 1.27
C PHE A 408 7.15 22.80 1.92
N LYS A 409 6.17 22.14 2.55
CA LYS A 409 5.07 22.82 3.25
C LYS A 409 5.60 23.66 4.42
N ASN A 410 6.54 23.09 5.17
CA ASN A 410 7.18 23.76 6.29
C ASN A 410 8.10 24.90 5.82
N THR A 411 8.77 24.74 4.67
CA THR A 411 9.51 25.83 4.02
C THR A 411 8.63 27.05 3.73
N LEU A 412 7.43 26.84 3.14
CA LEU A 412 6.50 27.95 2.84
C LEU A 412 5.88 28.57 4.11
N ASN A 413 5.66 27.77 5.16
CA ASN A 413 5.22 28.28 6.46
C ASN A 413 6.28 29.19 7.09
N LEU A 414 7.56 28.79 7.08
CA LEU A 414 8.67 29.60 7.58
C LEU A 414 8.88 30.86 6.73
N PHE A 415 8.64 30.80 5.42
CA PHE A 415 8.65 31.98 4.56
C PHE A 415 7.55 32.98 4.95
N SER A 416 6.33 32.50 5.21
CA SER A 416 5.24 33.34 5.68
C SER A 416 5.55 33.98 7.03
N GLU A 417 6.20 33.24 7.92
CA GLU A 417 6.65 33.73 9.22
C GLU A 417 7.79 34.77 9.11
N LEU A 418 8.74 34.56 8.19
CA LEU A 418 9.79 35.53 7.87
C LEU A 418 9.18 36.88 7.45
N LEU A 419 8.19 36.85 6.57
CA LEU A 419 7.47 38.06 6.12
C LEU A 419 6.66 38.70 7.26
N ALA A 420 6.03 37.90 8.12
CA ALA A 420 5.29 38.39 9.28
C ALA A 420 6.18 39.10 10.30
N ASN A 421 7.48 38.75 10.37
CA ASN A 421 8.48 39.44 11.19
C ASN A 421 9.05 40.72 10.52
N GLY A 422 8.52 41.12 9.36
CA GLY A 422 9.00 42.29 8.61
C GLY A 422 10.37 42.08 7.97
N LEU A 423 10.83 40.83 7.86
CA LEU A 423 12.06 40.47 7.16
C LEU A 423 11.74 40.12 5.72
N TYR A 424 12.67 40.39 4.81
CA TYR A 424 12.50 40.13 3.38
C TYR A 424 13.54 39.12 2.89
N PRO A 425 13.15 38.17 2.01
CA PRO A 425 14.08 37.25 1.36
C PRO A 425 15.20 37.98 0.61
N ASP A 426 16.40 37.42 0.67
CA ASP A 426 17.52 37.78 -0.20
C ASP A 426 17.68 36.78 -1.36
N ALA A 427 18.67 37.02 -2.23
CA ALA A 427 18.99 36.14 -3.36
C ALA A 427 19.40 34.71 -2.94
N HIS A 428 19.80 34.49 -1.69
CA HIS A 428 20.23 33.17 -1.21
C HIS A 428 19.06 32.29 -0.72
N VAL A 429 18.06 32.88 -0.09
CA VAL A 429 16.91 32.12 0.45
C VAL A 429 15.79 31.93 -0.59
N LEU A 430 15.66 32.86 -1.54
CA LEU A 430 14.60 32.86 -2.54
C LEU A 430 14.58 31.61 -3.45
N PRO A 431 15.73 31.11 -3.97
CA PRO A 431 15.78 29.82 -4.69
C PRO A 431 15.21 28.64 -3.89
N SER A 432 15.43 28.61 -2.57
CA SER A 432 14.94 27.53 -1.70
C SER A 432 13.42 27.60 -1.50
N ILE A 433 12.86 28.81 -1.49
CA ILE A 433 11.41 29.06 -1.47
C ILE A 433 10.78 28.69 -2.82
N ILE A 434 11.40 29.09 -3.94
CA ILE A 434 10.97 28.73 -5.30
C ILE A 434 10.99 27.21 -5.48
N LYS A 435 12.03 26.53 -4.98
CA LYS A 435 12.11 25.06 -4.97
C LYS A 435 10.97 24.42 -4.18
N ALA A 436 10.56 24.99 -3.05
CA ALA A 436 9.39 24.52 -2.31
C ALA A 436 8.08 24.74 -3.06
N CYS A 437 7.93 25.90 -3.73
CA CYS A 437 6.79 26.13 -4.63
C CYS A 437 6.75 25.11 -5.77
N THR A 438 7.91 24.79 -6.34
CA THR A 438 8.08 23.78 -7.38
C THR A 438 7.67 22.39 -6.89
N GLY A 439 8.16 21.98 -5.71
CA GLY A 439 7.87 20.67 -5.13
C GLY A 439 6.41 20.47 -4.73
N LEU A 440 5.67 21.54 -4.45
CA LEU A 440 4.24 21.52 -4.13
C LEU A 440 3.33 21.84 -5.33
N LEU A 441 3.91 22.14 -6.50
CA LEU A 441 3.19 22.66 -7.67
C LEU A 441 2.30 23.88 -7.33
N ALA A 442 2.78 24.73 -6.41
CA ALA A 442 2.04 25.85 -5.86
C ALA A 442 2.13 27.09 -6.77
N VAL A 443 1.47 27.03 -7.94
CA VAL A 443 1.57 28.05 -9.01
C VAL A 443 1.24 29.46 -8.52
N LYS A 444 0.19 29.61 -7.71
CA LYS A 444 -0.25 30.92 -7.19
C LYS A 444 0.82 31.57 -6.30
N ILE A 445 1.37 30.80 -5.35
CA ILE A 445 2.40 31.29 -4.43
C ILE A 445 3.69 31.58 -5.20
N GLY A 446 4.10 30.69 -6.11
CA GLY A 446 5.31 30.93 -6.91
C GLY A 446 5.20 32.16 -7.82
N LYS A 447 4.04 32.46 -8.41
CA LYS A 447 3.80 33.72 -9.14
C LYS A 447 3.89 34.96 -8.23
N GLN A 448 3.45 34.87 -6.97
CA GLN A 448 3.64 35.95 -5.99
C GLN A 448 5.12 36.14 -5.64
N VAL A 449 5.85 35.04 -5.43
CA VAL A 449 7.31 35.06 -5.17
C VAL A 449 8.07 35.66 -6.35
N HIS A 450 7.68 35.34 -7.59
CA HIS A 450 8.23 35.99 -8.79
C HIS A 450 7.89 37.48 -8.84
N GLY A 451 6.64 37.88 -8.55
CA GLY A 451 6.28 39.30 -8.46
C GLY A 451 7.13 40.05 -7.41
N PHE A 452 7.38 39.43 -6.26
CA PHE A 452 8.26 39.95 -5.23
C PHE A 452 9.72 40.09 -5.70
N SER A 453 10.25 39.10 -6.43
CA SER A 453 11.63 39.14 -6.94
C SER A 453 11.84 40.29 -7.93
N VAL A 454 10.85 40.55 -8.79
CA VAL A 454 10.87 41.69 -9.72
C VAL A 454 10.79 43.01 -8.96
N ALA A 455 9.84 43.15 -8.02
CA ALA A 455 9.66 44.38 -7.24
C ALA A 455 10.89 44.73 -6.37
N SER A 456 11.63 43.71 -5.92
CA SER A 456 12.80 43.87 -5.05
C SER A 456 14.13 43.97 -5.81
N GLY A 457 14.12 43.90 -7.15
CA GLY A 457 15.33 43.89 -7.98
C GLY A 457 16.17 42.61 -7.90
N LEU A 458 15.69 41.58 -7.17
CA LEU A 458 16.34 40.27 -7.05
C LEU A 458 16.23 39.43 -8.33
N SER A 459 15.36 39.82 -9.27
CA SER A 459 15.27 39.20 -10.59
C SER A 459 16.48 39.49 -11.49
N LEU A 460 17.47 40.27 -11.06
CA LEU A 460 18.75 40.44 -11.76
C LEU A 460 19.77 39.36 -11.35
N ASP A 461 19.50 38.58 -10.30
CA ASP A 461 20.38 37.50 -9.85
C ASP A 461 20.20 36.25 -10.73
N PRO A 462 21.25 35.74 -11.38
CA PRO A 462 21.15 34.58 -12.28
C PRO A 462 20.59 33.32 -11.62
N PHE A 463 20.89 33.08 -10.33
CA PHE A 463 20.41 31.89 -9.62
C PHE A 463 18.91 31.96 -9.32
N VAL A 464 18.39 33.16 -9.03
CA VAL A 464 16.96 33.40 -8.86
C VAL A 464 16.23 33.21 -10.19
N GLU A 465 16.73 33.80 -11.29
CA GLU A 465 16.12 33.65 -12.63
C GLU A 465 16.10 32.18 -13.10
N SER A 466 17.22 31.45 -12.97
CA SER A 466 17.29 30.02 -13.30
C SER A 466 16.33 29.18 -12.46
N SER A 467 16.19 29.48 -11.17
CA SER A 467 15.25 28.81 -10.27
C SER A 467 13.79 29.06 -10.69
N LEU A 468 13.47 30.28 -11.12
CA LEU A 468 12.15 30.66 -11.62
C LEU A 468 11.81 29.98 -12.94
N VAL A 469 12.76 29.87 -13.88
CA VAL A 469 12.58 29.10 -15.13
C VAL A 469 12.23 27.65 -14.80
N HIS A 470 13.00 27.01 -13.90
CA HIS A 470 12.72 25.64 -13.47
C HIS A 470 11.34 25.50 -12.80
N PHE A 471 10.94 26.48 -11.98
CA PHE A 471 9.59 26.51 -11.38
C PHE A 471 8.49 26.54 -12.43
N TYR A 472 8.56 27.46 -13.39
CA TYR A 472 7.55 27.57 -14.44
C TYR A 472 7.48 26.31 -15.31
N VAL A 473 8.64 25.73 -15.67
CA VAL A 473 8.69 24.46 -16.42
C VAL A 473 8.02 23.32 -15.67
N LYS A 474 8.30 23.16 -14.38
CA LYS A 474 7.73 22.08 -13.56
C LYS A 474 6.25 22.28 -13.22
N CYS A 475 5.78 23.52 -13.21
CA CYS A 475 4.38 23.87 -13.03
C CYS A 475 3.57 23.89 -14.34
N ASP A 476 4.14 23.35 -15.43
CA ASP A 476 3.52 23.23 -16.74
C ASP A 476 3.23 24.56 -17.49
N GLU A 477 3.85 25.65 -17.05
CA GLU A 477 3.66 27.02 -17.55
C GLU A 477 4.81 27.43 -18.48
N LEU A 478 4.97 26.72 -19.60
CA LEU A 478 6.12 26.88 -20.52
C LEU A 478 6.18 28.27 -21.17
N ASP A 479 5.06 28.92 -21.46
CA ASP A 479 5.06 30.26 -22.05
C ASP A 479 5.63 31.30 -21.09
N GLY A 480 5.34 31.16 -19.78
CA GLY A 480 5.93 31.97 -18.73
C GLY A 480 7.43 31.71 -18.59
N ALA A 481 7.83 30.44 -18.60
CA ALA A 481 9.25 30.04 -18.55
C ALA A 481 10.04 30.60 -19.74
N HIS A 482 9.49 30.51 -20.96
CA HIS A 482 10.16 30.95 -22.18
C HIS A 482 10.29 32.47 -22.27
N LYS A 483 9.26 33.21 -21.83
CA LYS A 483 9.33 34.68 -21.71
C LYS A 483 10.39 35.11 -20.71
N LEU A 484 10.43 34.47 -19.53
CA LEU A 484 11.45 34.74 -18.53
C LEU A 484 12.85 34.45 -19.08
N PHE A 485 13.05 33.28 -19.68
CA PHE A 485 14.33 32.87 -20.25
C PHE A 485 14.86 33.84 -21.32
N ARG A 486 13.98 34.35 -22.20
CA ARG A 486 14.39 35.35 -23.20
C ARG A 486 14.93 36.63 -22.56
N ASN A 487 14.30 37.07 -21.49
CA ASN A 487 14.64 38.31 -20.78
C ASN A 487 15.83 38.18 -19.84
N MET A 488 16.31 36.96 -19.54
CA MET A 488 17.49 36.75 -18.70
C MET A 488 18.73 37.40 -19.31
N VAL A 489 19.46 38.17 -18.48
CA VAL A 489 20.69 38.87 -18.86
C VAL A 489 21.82 37.88 -19.12
N GLU A 490 22.00 36.92 -18.21
CA GLU A 490 22.94 35.81 -18.33
C GLU A 490 22.19 34.49 -18.43
N LYS A 491 22.37 33.77 -19.53
CA LYS A 491 21.77 32.45 -19.73
C LYS A 491 22.81 31.40 -19.35
N ASP A 492 22.48 30.57 -18.37
CA ASP A 492 23.36 29.47 -17.91
C ASP A 492 22.93 28.12 -18.51
N VAL A 493 23.75 27.08 -18.32
CA VAL A 493 23.44 25.73 -18.85
C VAL A 493 22.18 25.12 -18.22
N VAL A 494 21.86 25.50 -16.99
CA VAL A 494 20.78 24.91 -16.20
C VAL A 494 19.41 25.41 -16.66
N SER A 495 19.27 26.71 -16.93
CA SER A 495 18.02 27.36 -17.33
C SER A 495 17.54 26.89 -18.71
N TRP A 496 18.42 26.87 -19.73
CA TRP A 496 18.02 26.44 -21.07
C TRP A 496 17.79 24.94 -21.16
N SER A 497 18.59 24.13 -20.45
CA SER A 497 18.42 22.67 -20.45
C SER A 497 17.11 22.27 -19.77
N ALA A 498 16.74 22.94 -18.67
CA ALA A 498 15.43 22.77 -18.04
C ALA A 498 14.29 23.15 -18.99
N LEU A 499 14.41 24.27 -19.71
CA LEU A 499 13.39 24.73 -20.66
C LEU A 499 13.24 23.78 -21.86
N ALA A 500 14.35 23.36 -22.46
CA ALA A 500 14.35 22.43 -23.59
C ALA A 500 13.77 21.06 -23.19
N ALA A 501 14.18 20.51 -22.05
CA ALA A 501 13.60 19.28 -21.50
C ALA A 501 12.11 19.45 -21.13
N GLY A 502 11.69 20.65 -20.74
CA GLY A 502 10.29 21.02 -20.51
C GLY A 502 9.45 20.92 -21.77
N TYR A 503 9.89 21.54 -22.87
CA TYR A 503 9.25 21.42 -24.18
C TYR A 503 9.25 19.96 -24.68
N ALA A 504 10.36 19.25 -24.51
CA ALA A 504 10.46 17.84 -24.86
C ALA A 504 9.42 16.99 -24.12
N ARG A 505 9.24 17.19 -22.80
CA ARG A 505 8.22 16.47 -22.00
C ARG A 505 6.78 16.76 -22.45
N LYS A 506 6.50 17.95 -22.99
CA LYS A 506 5.20 18.27 -23.59
C LYS A 506 5.02 17.72 -25.01
N GLY A 507 6.06 17.16 -25.62
CA GLY A 507 6.04 16.71 -27.02
C GLY A 507 6.14 17.85 -28.04
N ASP A 508 6.52 19.06 -27.61
CA ASP A 508 6.75 20.18 -28.51
C ASP A 508 8.17 20.11 -29.10
N VAL A 509 8.30 19.24 -30.11
CA VAL A 509 9.57 18.95 -30.77
C VAL A 509 10.20 20.20 -31.37
N PHE A 510 9.39 21.08 -31.97
CA PHE A 510 9.88 22.28 -32.64
C PHE A 510 10.53 23.25 -31.64
N ASN A 511 9.82 23.63 -30.58
CA ASN A 511 10.36 24.56 -29.60
C ASN A 511 11.50 23.94 -28.78
N ALA A 512 11.43 22.63 -28.47
CA ALA A 512 12.52 21.92 -27.80
C ALA A 512 13.83 21.96 -28.61
N LYS A 513 13.79 21.60 -29.90
CA LYS A 513 14.96 21.65 -30.79
C LYS A 513 15.43 23.09 -31.05
N ARG A 514 14.50 24.05 -31.15
CA ARG A 514 14.85 25.46 -31.34
C ARG A 514 15.66 25.99 -30.16
N VAL A 515 15.19 25.82 -28.92
CA VAL A 515 15.92 26.26 -27.72
C VAL A 515 17.27 25.56 -27.63
N PHE A 516 17.32 24.25 -27.92
CA PHE A 516 18.57 23.48 -27.91
C PHE A 516 19.61 23.99 -28.93
N ASN A 517 19.15 24.46 -30.10
CA ASN A 517 20.04 25.00 -31.15
C ASN A 517 20.39 26.47 -30.94
N GLU A 518 19.47 27.29 -30.42
CA GLU A 518 19.71 28.71 -30.08
C GLU A 518 20.91 28.85 -29.12
N VAL A 519 21.04 27.92 -28.18
CA VAL A 519 22.14 27.87 -27.20
C VAL A 519 23.51 27.65 -27.85
N LYS A 520 23.58 26.85 -28.93
CA LYS A 520 24.83 26.67 -29.70
C LYS A 520 25.29 27.99 -30.32
N GLY A 521 24.35 28.84 -30.74
CA GLY A 521 24.63 30.18 -31.27
C GLY A 521 25.16 31.17 -30.23
N LEU A 522 24.89 30.93 -28.94
CA LEU A 522 25.34 31.76 -27.82
C LEU A 522 26.73 31.36 -27.26
N GLY A 523 27.40 30.36 -27.86
CA GLY A 523 28.70 29.86 -27.40
C GLY A 523 28.65 28.94 -26.18
N LEU A 524 27.46 28.60 -25.70
CA LEU A 524 27.26 27.64 -24.61
C LEU A 524 27.24 26.20 -25.19
N LYS A 525 28.05 25.31 -24.61
CA LYS A 525 28.10 23.90 -25.04
C LYS A 525 27.11 23.05 -24.24
N PRO A 526 26.28 22.22 -24.91
CA PRO A 526 25.51 21.18 -24.23
C PRO A 526 26.42 20.26 -23.41
N ASN A 527 25.93 19.83 -22.25
CA ASN A 527 26.56 18.78 -21.44
C ASN A 527 25.71 17.50 -21.47
N THR A 528 26.24 16.41 -20.93
CA THR A 528 25.53 15.11 -20.85
C THR A 528 24.15 15.24 -20.22
N VAL A 529 24.01 16.02 -19.14
CA VAL A 529 22.72 16.25 -18.46
C VAL A 529 21.69 16.89 -19.40
N SER A 530 22.12 17.82 -20.26
CA SER A 530 21.24 18.49 -21.22
C SER A 530 20.72 17.53 -22.29
N TRP A 531 21.59 16.65 -22.82
CA TRP A 531 21.20 15.61 -23.76
C TRP A 531 20.24 14.60 -23.11
N ASN A 532 20.54 14.15 -21.89
CA ASN A 532 19.70 13.20 -21.14
C ASN A 532 18.31 13.77 -20.88
N GLY A 533 18.22 15.06 -20.51
CA GLY A 533 16.95 15.75 -20.31
C GLY A 533 16.08 15.79 -21.57
N MET A 534 16.69 15.97 -22.75
CA MET A 534 15.99 15.94 -24.03
C MET A 534 15.53 14.53 -24.40
N ILE A 535 16.41 13.53 -24.30
CA ILE A 535 16.11 12.13 -24.62
C ILE A 535 14.98 11.62 -23.72
N ALA A 536 15.11 11.82 -22.40
CA ALA A 536 14.09 11.41 -21.44
C ALA A 536 12.78 12.18 -21.63
N GLY A 537 12.85 13.49 -21.95
CA GLY A 537 11.68 14.32 -22.22
C GLY A 537 10.87 13.81 -23.42
N PHE A 538 11.53 13.58 -24.56
CA PHE A 538 10.87 13.07 -25.77
C PHE A 538 10.35 11.64 -25.60
N ASN A 539 11.06 10.80 -24.83
CA ASN A 539 10.56 9.48 -24.49
C ASN A 539 9.26 9.57 -23.66
N GLN A 540 9.23 10.44 -22.64
CA GLN A 540 8.04 10.66 -21.80
C GLN A 540 6.83 11.21 -22.57
N SER A 541 7.05 11.99 -23.62
CA SER A 541 5.98 12.56 -24.43
C SER A 541 5.48 11.64 -25.55
N GLY A 542 6.08 10.46 -25.73
CA GLY A 542 5.79 9.55 -26.84
C GLY A 542 6.43 9.95 -28.19
N CYS A 543 7.29 10.96 -28.21
CA CYS A 543 8.06 11.37 -29.40
C CYS A 543 9.33 10.51 -29.55
N PHE A 544 9.14 9.18 -29.64
CA PHE A 544 10.23 8.21 -29.57
C PHE A 544 11.32 8.42 -30.64
N LEU A 545 10.93 8.79 -31.86
CA LEU A 545 11.86 9.04 -32.96
C LEU A 545 12.83 10.19 -32.63
N ASP A 546 12.31 11.26 -32.03
CA ASP A 546 13.12 12.40 -31.60
C ASP A 546 14.05 12.05 -30.44
N ALA A 547 13.60 11.20 -29.50
CA ALA A 547 14.45 10.69 -28.43
C ALA A 547 15.67 9.93 -28.98
N VAL A 548 15.45 9.00 -29.91
CA VAL A 548 16.53 8.23 -30.57
C VAL A 548 17.44 9.16 -31.39
N PHE A 549 16.87 10.11 -32.12
CA PHE A 549 17.64 11.08 -32.90
C PHE A 549 18.54 11.97 -32.03
N MET A 550 18.05 12.42 -30.87
CA MET A 550 18.86 13.18 -29.91
C MET A 550 20.03 12.35 -29.35
N PHE A 551 19.81 11.06 -29.10
CA PHE A 551 20.88 10.14 -28.68
C PHE A 551 21.94 9.94 -29.78
N GLN A 552 21.54 9.77 -31.03
CA GLN A 552 22.46 9.70 -32.17
C GLN A 552 23.28 11.00 -32.32
N GLN A 553 22.63 12.16 -32.18
CA GLN A 553 23.33 13.44 -32.22
C GLN A 553 24.33 13.61 -31.08
N MET A 554 24.00 13.16 -29.87
CA MET A 554 24.92 13.20 -28.73
C MET A 554 26.24 12.49 -29.06
N HIS A 555 26.17 11.28 -29.64
CA HIS A 555 27.36 10.54 -30.09
C HIS A 555 28.06 11.21 -31.27
N ALA A 556 27.33 11.76 -32.24
CA ALA A 556 27.92 12.48 -33.39
C ALA A 556 28.73 13.71 -32.96
N HIS A 557 28.38 14.34 -31.84
CA HIS A 557 29.13 15.46 -31.25
C HIS A 557 30.25 15.00 -30.30
N GLY A 558 30.54 13.70 -30.21
CA GLY A 558 31.63 13.14 -29.43
C GLY A 558 31.37 13.00 -27.92
N PHE A 559 30.12 13.11 -27.47
CA PHE A 559 29.79 12.89 -26.06
C PHE A 559 29.68 11.39 -25.75
N THR A 560 30.21 10.97 -24.60
CA THR A 560 30.01 9.61 -24.08
C THR A 560 28.66 9.52 -23.39
N SER A 561 27.87 8.51 -23.77
CA SER A 561 26.60 8.19 -23.11
C SER A 561 26.84 7.56 -21.76
N ASP A 562 26.15 8.08 -20.73
CA ASP A 562 26.11 7.47 -19.41
C ASP A 562 24.93 6.50 -19.28
N GLY A 563 24.85 5.79 -18.15
CA GLY A 563 23.76 4.83 -17.92
C GLY A 563 22.36 5.47 -17.94
N THR A 564 22.25 6.76 -17.62
CA THR A 564 20.97 7.48 -17.70
C THR A 564 20.56 7.78 -19.14
N SER A 565 21.52 8.05 -20.03
CA SER A 565 21.30 8.23 -21.46
C SER A 565 20.76 6.93 -22.08
N ILE A 566 21.42 5.81 -21.76
CA ILE A 566 21.11 4.49 -22.32
C ILE A 566 19.75 3.99 -21.83
N SER A 567 19.48 4.05 -20.52
CA SER A 567 18.20 3.64 -19.95
C SER A 567 17.02 4.52 -20.43
N SER A 568 17.28 5.78 -20.79
CA SER A 568 16.25 6.67 -21.32
C SER A 568 15.92 6.42 -22.80
N VAL A 569 16.89 5.97 -23.61
CA VAL A 569 16.68 5.76 -25.07
C VAL A 569 16.18 4.35 -25.41
N LEU A 570 16.57 3.32 -24.66
CA LEU A 570 16.19 1.93 -24.93
C LEU A 570 14.67 1.70 -25.01
N PRO A 571 13.83 2.26 -24.11
CA PRO A 571 12.38 2.15 -24.23
C PRO A 571 11.84 2.74 -25.54
N ALA A 572 12.35 3.91 -25.96
CA ALA A 572 11.96 4.57 -27.21
C ALA A 572 12.34 3.72 -28.44
N ILE A 573 13.51 3.07 -28.43
CA ILE A 573 13.91 2.11 -29.47
C ILE A 573 12.94 0.93 -29.52
N GLY A 574 12.55 0.42 -28.35
CA GLY A 574 11.59 -0.67 -28.22
C GLY A 574 10.22 -0.31 -28.78
N ASP A 575 9.68 0.86 -28.44
CA ASP A 575 8.38 1.33 -28.92
C ASP A 575 8.36 1.61 -30.43
N LEU A 576 9.50 1.94 -31.03
CA LEU A 576 9.66 2.06 -32.49
C LEU A 576 9.90 0.71 -33.19
N GLY A 577 10.19 -0.36 -32.45
CA GLY A 577 10.60 -1.66 -33.01
C GLY A 577 11.95 -1.63 -33.73
N TYR A 578 12.83 -0.68 -33.40
CA TYR A 578 14.11 -0.47 -34.10
C TYR A 578 15.21 -1.44 -33.62
N LEU A 579 15.02 -2.73 -33.90
CA LEU A 579 15.90 -3.81 -33.45
C LEU A 579 17.39 -3.56 -33.75
N ASN A 580 17.72 -3.10 -34.96
CA ASN A 580 19.11 -2.83 -35.35
C ASN A 580 19.77 -1.72 -34.53
N SER A 581 18.99 -0.70 -34.11
CA SER A 581 19.50 0.34 -33.22
C SER A 581 19.66 -0.22 -31.80
N GLY A 582 18.70 -1.04 -31.35
CA GLY A 582 18.75 -1.71 -30.05
C GLY A 582 19.96 -2.63 -29.90
N THR A 583 20.29 -3.42 -30.92
CA THR A 583 21.47 -4.31 -30.92
C THR A 583 22.78 -3.54 -30.90
N GLN A 584 22.87 -2.40 -31.61
CA GLN A 584 24.04 -1.51 -31.54
C GLN A 584 24.24 -0.92 -30.15
N VAL A 585 23.15 -0.45 -29.51
CA VAL A 585 23.20 0.08 -28.13
C VAL A 585 23.55 -1.04 -27.15
N HIS A 586 23.02 -2.25 -27.31
CA HIS A 586 23.39 -3.40 -26.49
C HIS A 586 24.88 -3.75 -26.63
N GLY A 587 25.42 -3.77 -27.86
CA GLY A 587 26.86 -3.96 -28.10
C GLY A 587 27.72 -2.87 -27.45
N TYR A 588 27.24 -1.62 -27.44
CA TYR A 588 27.89 -0.53 -26.71
C TYR A 588 27.88 -0.77 -25.20
N VAL A 589 26.74 -1.16 -24.62
CA VAL A 589 26.60 -1.50 -23.19
C VAL A 589 27.57 -2.59 -22.75
N ILE A 590 27.75 -3.63 -23.58
CA ILE A 590 28.74 -4.69 -23.35
C ILE A 590 30.16 -4.11 -23.35
N LYS A 591 30.50 -3.35 -24.40
CA LYS A 591 31.85 -2.79 -24.58
C LYS A 591 32.27 -1.84 -23.46
N THR A 592 31.32 -1.09 -22.88
CA THR A 592 31.59 -0.13 -21.79
C THR A 592 31.41 -0.73 -20.40
N GLY A 593 31.01 -1.99 -20.27
CA GLY A 593 30.84 -2.67 -18.97
C GLY A 593 29.57 -2.26 -18.21
N PHE A 594 28.55 -1.76 -18.90
CA PHE A 594 27.29 -1.32 -18.28
C PHE A 594 26.30 -2.45 -18.00
N LEU A 595 26.62 -3.71 -18.35
CA LEU A 595 25.76 -4.88 -18.06
C LEU A 595 25.57 -5.18 -16.56
N VAL A 596 26.30 -4.51 -15.68
CA VAL A 596 26.12 -4.62 -14.21
C VAL A 596 24.99 -3.70 -13.70
N ASP A 597 24.56 -2.72 -14.51
CA ASP A 597 23.51 -1.77 -14.13
C ASP A 597 22.10 -2.36 -14.34
N LYS A 598 21.39 -2.57 -13.22
CA LYS A 598 20.03 -3.13 -13.19
C LYS A 598 19.02 -2.35 -14.04
N CYS A 599 19.15 -1.02 -14.11
CA CYS A 599 18.24 -0.19 -14.90
C CYS A 599 18.46 -0.39 -16.40
N ILE A 600 19.72 -0.62 -16.81
CA ILE A 600 20.05 -0.87 -18.22
C ILE A 600 19.64 -2.28 -18.63
N VAL A 601 19.89 -3.28 -17.78
CA VAL A 601 19.47 -4.67 -18.04
C VAL A 601 17.96 -4.77 -18.20
N SER A 602 17.18 -4.20 -17.28
CA SER A 602 15.71 -4.18 -17.40
C SER A 602 15.23 -3.42 -18.65
N ALA A 603 15.86 -2.29 -19.00
CA ALA A 603 15.54 -1.56 -20.22
C ALA A 603 15.90 -2.32 -21.51
N LEU A 604 16.99 -3.11 -21.52
CA LEU A 604 17.36 -3.98 -22.64
C LEU A 604 16.36 -5.12 -22.83
N ILE A 605 15.97 -5.78 -21.74
CA ILE A 605 14.97 -6.84 -21.74
C ILE A 605 13.63 -6.30 -22.26
N ASP A 606 13.19 -5.13 -21.76
CA ASP A 606 11.96 -4.50 -22.25
C ASP A 606 12.05 -4.12 -23.73
N MET A 607 13.17 -3.55 -24.18
CA MET A 607 13.41 -3.19 -25.57
C MET A 607 13.33 -4.41 -26.50
N TYR A 608 14.05 -5.49 -26.20
CA TYR A 608 13.97 -6.73 -26.99
C TYR A 608 12.57 -7.36 -26.93
N GLY A 609 11.91 -7.29 -25.76
CA GLY A 609 10.53 -7.71 -25.58
C GLY A 609 9.56 -6.92 -26.46
N LYS A 610 9.74 -5.61 -26.64
CA LYS A 610 8.92 -4.80 -27.55
C LYS A 610 9.26 -5.03 -29.03
N CYS A 611 10.51 -5.35 -29.34
CA CYS A 611 10.97 -5.61 -30.72
C CYS A 611 10.63 -7.02 -31.24
N GLY A 612 9.99 -7.89 -30.46
CA GLY A 612 9.67 -9.25 -30.93
C GLY A 612 10.75 -10.31 -30.70
N CYS A 613 11.84 -9.98 -30.00
CA CYS A 613 13.02 -10.84 -29.92
C CYS A 613 13.10 -11.58 -28.59
N ALA A 614 12.23 -12.57 -28.40
CA ALA A 614 12.16 -13.31 -27.14
C ALA A 614 13.45 -14.07 -26.78
N LEU A 615 14.23 -14.52 -27.78
CA LEU A 615 15.50 -15.23 -27.56
C LEU A 615 16.59 -14.31 -26.99
N GLU A 616 16.81 -13.15 -27.62
CA GLU A 616 17.79 -12.17 -27.13
C GLU A 616 17.39 -11.60 -25.76
N MET A 617 16.09 -11.41 -25.54
CA MET A 617 15.54 -11.01 -24.23
C MET A 617 15.89 -12.02 -23.12
N SER A 618 15.69 -13.33 -23.36
CA SER A 618 16.06 -14.38 -22.41
C SER A 618 17.57 -14.45 -22.21
N LYS A 619 18.34 -14.31 -23.29
CA LYS A 619 19.81 -14.34 -23.24
C LYS A 619 20.39 -13.19 -22.39
N VAL A 620 19.89 -11.96 -22.54
CA VAL A 620 20.32 -10.83 -21.71
C VAL A 620 20.07 -11.12 -20.22
N PHE A 621 18.95 -11.75 -19.89
CA PHE A 621 18.65 -12.13 -18.51
C PHE A 621 19.60 -13.22 -17.99
N GLU A 622 19.86 -14.25 -18.79
CA GLU A 622 20.76 -15.37 -18.43
C GLU A 622 22.23 -14.93 -18.32
N ASP A 623 22.73 -14.13 -19.26
CA ASP A 623 24.14 -13.70 -19.35
C ASP A 623 24.55 -12.76 -18.19
N THR A 624 23.61 -12.02 -17.60
CA THR A 624 23.91 -11.08 -16.52
C THR A 624 24.04 -11.76 -15.15
N GLY A 625 23.38 -12.91 -14.95
CA GLY A 625 23.26 -13.58 -13.65
C GLY A 625 22.62 -12.71 -12.55
N LEU A 626 22.15 -11.51 -12.89
CA LEU A 626 21.58 -10.52 -11.98
C LEU A 626 20.09 -10.76 -11.89
N VAL A 627 19.69 -11.59 -10.93
CA VAL A 627 18.28 -11.79 -10.61
C VAL A 627 17.80 -10.58 -9.81
N ASP A 628 17.34 -9.56 -10.52
CA ASP A 628 16.72 -8.37 -9.93
C ASP A 628 15.22 -8.35 -10.28
N VAL A 629 14.39 -7.89 -9.35
CA VAL A 629 12.92 -7.85 -9.52
C VAL A 629 12.51 -7.04 -10.76
N GLY A 630 13.24 -5.98 -11.11
CA GLY A 630 13.04 -5.17 -12.31
C GLY A 630 13.28 -5.95 -13.60
N ALA A 631 14.45 -6.58 -13.75
CA ALA A 631 14.77 -7.45 -14.89
C ALA A 631 13.78 -8.61 -15.03
N CYS A 632 13.39 -9.23 -13.91
CA CYS A 632 12.39 -10.31 -13.88
C CYS A 632 11.02 -9.83 -14.38
N ASN A 633 10.57 -8.67 -13.91
CA ASN A 633 9.30 -8.08 -14.32
C ASN A 633 9.31 -7.72 -15.80
N ALA A 634 10.41 -7.15 -16.29
CA ALA A 634 10.60 -6.86 -17.71
C ALA A 634 10.56 -8.15 -18.55
N LEU A 635 11.20 -9.23 -18.06
CA LEU A 635 11.23 -10.52 -18.76
C LEU A 635 9.84 -11.16 -18.82
N ILE A 636 9.12 -11.20 -17.70
CA ILE A 636 7.75 -11.73 -17.62
C ILE A 636 6.83 -10.94 -18.55
N ALA A 637 6.90 -9.60 -18.51
CA ALA A 637 6.08 -8.75 -19.37
C ALA A 637 6.42 -8.95 -20.85
N GLY A 638 7.70 -9.09 -21.20
CA GLY A 638 8.14 -9.37 -22.56
C GLY A 638 7.69 -10.74 -23.06
N LEU A 639 7.82 -11.79 -22.23
CA LEU A 639 7.32 -13.14 -22.56
C LEU A 639 5.80 -13.16 -22.71
N ALA A 640 5.08 -12.39 -21.90
CA ALA A 640 3.63 -12.24 -21.98
C ALA A 640 3.18 -11.67 -23.32
N ARG A 641 3.82 -10.59 -23.80
CA ARG A 641 3.49 -9.97 -25.09
C ARG A 641 3.63 -10.92 -26.28
N HIS A 642 4.47 -11.95 -26.16
CA HIS A 642 4.70 -12.95 -27.22
C HIS A 642 3.96 -14.27 -26.99
N GLY A 643 3.05 -14.34 -26.03
CA GLY A 643 2.26 -15.54 -25.73
C GLY A 643 3.07 -16.72 -25.20
N LEU A 644 4.31 -16.50 -24.75
CA LEU A 644 5.17 -17.53 -24.16
C LEU A 644 4.86 -17.74 -22.68
N VAL A 645 3.58 -17.99 -22.37
CA VAL A 645 3.05 -18.04 -20.99
C VAL A 645 3.72 -19.12 -20.15
N ASP A 646 3.99 -20.29 -20.72
CA ASP A 646 4.65 -21.39 -19.99
C ASP A 646 6.09 -21.03 -19.57
N LYS A 647 6.81 -20.25 -20.38
CA LYS A 647 8.14 -19.72 -20.00
C LYS A 647 8.00 -18.67 -18.90
N ALA A 648 7.04 -17.75 -19.00
CA ALA A 648 6.80 -16.73 -17.99
C ALA A 648 6.45 -17.35 -16.62
N LEU A 649 5.58 -18.37 -16.61
CA LEU A 649 5.22 -19.12 -15.40
C LEU A 649 6.41 -19.87 -14.79
N ARG A 650 7.28 -20.47 -15.62
CA ARG A 650 8.49 -21.14 -15.14
C ARG A 650 9.45 -20.16 -14.47
N VAL A 651 9.74 -19.04 -15.13
CA VAL A 651 10.58 -17.96 -14.56
C VAL A 651 9.99 -17.48 -13.24
N PHE A 652 8.68 -17.21 -13.19
CA PHE A 652 8.03 -16.76 -11.97
C PHE A 652 8.17 -17.76 -10.80
N LYS A 653 7.98 -19.06 -11.07
CA LYS A 653 8.15 -20.13 -10.06
C LYS A 653 9.61 -20.26 -9.61
N GLU A 654 10.56 -20.13 -10.53
CA GLU A 654 11.99 -20.15 -10.20
C GLU A 654 12.36 -19.00 -9.24
N LEU A 655 11.83 -17.80 -9.47
CA LEU A 655 12.04 -16.65 -8.58
C LEU A 655 11.46 -16.86 -7.19
N GLN A 656 10.28 -17.49 -7.10
CA GLN A 656 9.70 -17.89 -5.81
C GLN A 656 10.59 -18.91 -5.08
N ASN A 657 11.11 -19.91 -5.81
CA ASN A 657 11.99 -20.94 -5.25
C ASN A 657 13.33 -20.38 -4.77
N GLN A 658 13.83 -19.30 -5.39
CA GLN A 658 15.03 -18.58 -4.97
C GLN A 658 14.80 -17.67 -3.74
N GLY A 659 13.58 -17.63 -3.18
CA GLY A 659 13.26 -16.85 -1.98
C GLY A 659 13.15 -15.34 -2.24
N MET A 660 12.93 -14.92 -3.48
CA MET A 660 12.77 -13.50 -3.81
C MET A 660 11.41 -12.96 -3.33
N GLU A 661 11.44 -11.79 -2.69
CA GLU A 661 10.21 -11.06 -2.36
C GLU A 661 9.63 -10.40 -3.63
N LEU A 662 8.66 -11.09 -4.24
CA LEU A 662 7.97 -10.60 -5.43
C LEU A 662 6.92 -9.55 -5.06
N ASN A 663 6.97 -8.41 -5.74
CA ASN A 663 6.08 -7.28 -5.49
C ASN A 663 4.79 -7.36 -6.32
N VAL A 664 3.87 -6.42 -6.09
CA VAL A 664 2.58 -6.35 -6.80
C VAL A 664 2.73 -6.38 -8.33
N VAL A 665 3.80 -5.76 -8.87
CA VAL A 665 4.06 -5.71 -10.32
C VAL A 665 4.39 -7.10 -10.85
N SER A 666 5.24 -7.87 -10.16
CA SER A 666 5.59 -9.24 -10.55
C SER A 666 4.35 -10.14 -10.66
N TRP A 667 3.51 -10.14 -9.63
CA TRP A 667 2.27 -10.92 -9.61
C TRP A 667 1.28 -10.46 -10.68
N THR A 668 1.07 -9.15 -10.81
CA THR A 668 0.13 -8.57 -11.78
C THR A 668 0.53 -8.91 -13.21
N SER A 669 1.81 -8.84 -13.56
CA SER A 669 2.30 -9.16 -14.90
C SER A 669 2.04 -10.61 -15.29
N VAL A 670 2.24 -11.58 -14.39
CA VAL A 670 1.95 -12.99 -14.69
C VAL A 670 0.44 -13.27 -14.74
N ILE A 671 -0.35 -12.67 -13.84
CA ILE A 671 -1.81 -12.80 -13.88
C ILE A 671 -2.37 -12.26 -15.20
N ALA A 672 -1.91 -11.07 -15.63
CA ALA A 672 -2.28 -10.48 -16.91
C ALA A 672 -1.87 -11.37 -18.09
N CYS A 673 -0.64 -11.89 -18.06
CA CYS A 673 -0.12 -12.83 -19.06
C CYS A 673 -1.02 -14.06 -19.22
N CYS A 674 -1.39 -14.69 -18.10
CA CYS A 674 -2.26 -15.86 -18.10
C CYS A 674 -3.67 -15.53 -18.61
N SER A 675 -4.29 -14.44 -18.13
CA SER A 675 -5.64 -14.05 -18.55
C SER A 675 -5.73 -13.69 -20.03
N GLN A 676 -4.71 -13.04 -20.61
CA GLN A 676 -4.71 -12.63 -22.02
C GLN A 676 -4.56 -13.81 -23.00
N HIS A 677 -4.02 -14.94 -22.55
CA HIS A 677 -3.71 -16.09 -23.40
C HIS A 677 -4.54 -17.34 -23.04
N GLY A 678 -5.69 -17.15 -22.39
CA GLY A 678 -6.66 -18.22 -22.11
C GLY A 678 -6.21 -19.21 -21.03
N LYS A 679 -5.23 -18.86 -20.20
CA LYS A 679 -4.82 -19.61 -18.99
C LYS A 679 -5.57 -19.06 -17.77
N ASP A 680 -6.90 -19.01 -17.89
CA ASP A 680 -7.77 -18.31 -16.95
C ASP A 680 -7.78 -18.95 -15.54
N ILE A 681 -7.63 -20.28 -15.47
CA ILE A 681 -7.55 -21.01 -14.20
C ILE A 681 -6.23 -20.68 -13.48
N GLU A 682 -5.10 -20.71 -14.19
CA GLU A 682 -3.80 -20.35 -13.64
C GLU A 682 -3.77 -18.89 -13.18
N ALA A 683 -4.44 -17.98 -13.88
CA ALA A 683 -4.58 -16.58 -13.45
C ALA A 683 -5.28 -16.46 -12.07
N LEU A 684 -6.33 -17.24 -11.83
CA LEU A 684 -7.03 -17.29 -10.54
C LEU A 684 -6.17 -17.92 -9.43
N GLU A 685 -5.41 -18.97 -9.75
CA GLU A 685 -4.48 -19.60 -8.80
C GLU A 685 -3.35 -18.64 -8.40
N LEU A 686 -2.77 -17.92 -9.36
CA LEU A 686 -1.77 -16.89 -9.10
C LEU A 686 -2.32 -15.75 -8.25
N PHE A 687 -3.56 -15.32 -8.49
CA PHE A 687 -4.19 -14.31 -7.67
C PHE A 687 -4.40 -14.77 -6.22
N ARG A 688 -4.80 -16.04 -6.02
CA ARG A 688 -4.85 -16.65 -4.68
C ARG A 688 -3.47 -16.71 -4.04
N GLY A 689 -2.45 -17.10 -4.81
CA GLY A 689 -1.05 -17.11 -4.36
C GLY A 689 -0.56 -15.73 -3.92
N MET A 690 -0.90 -14.68 -4.68
CA MET A 690 -0.58 -13.29 -4.35
C MET A 690 -1.17 -12.88 -3.00
N GLN A 691 -2.44 -13.24 -2.75
CA GLN A 691 -3.12 -12.97 -1.48
C GLN A 691 -2.53 -13.76 -0.32
N ALA A 692 -2.19 -15.05 -0.55
CA ALA A 692 -1.57 -15.91 0.46
C ALA A 692 -0.16 -15.42 0.84
N ALA A 693 0.58 -14.82 -0.11
CA ALA A 693 1.86 -14.16 0.12
C ALA A 693 1.73 -12.79 0.83
N GLY A 694 0.52 -12.36 1.21
CA GLY A 694 0.27 -11.06 1.86
C GLY A 694 0.37 -9.85 0.92
N VAL A 695 0.52 -10.07 -0.39
CA VAL A 695 0.64 -9.00 -1.39
C VAL A 695 -0.77 -8.52 -1.77
N LYS A 696 -1.08 -7.25 -1.46
CA LYS A 696 -2.42 -6.68 -1.72
C LYS A 696 -2.61 -6.31 -3.20
N PRO A 697 -3.67 -6.80 -3.86
CA PRO A 697 -4.03 -6.37 -5.21
C PRO A 697 -4.32 -4.86 -5.29
N ASN A 698 -3.98 -4.23 -6.42
CA ASN A 698 -4.24 -2.81 -6.66
C ASN A 698 -5.21 -2.59 -7.84
N ALA A 699 -5.42 -1.32 -8.23
CA ALA A 699 -6.31 -0.93 -9.34
C ALA A 699 -5.86 -1.45 -10.72
N VAL A 700 -4.63 -1.95 -10.86
CA VAL A 700 -4.11 -2.59 -12.08
C VAL A 700 -4.32 -4.11 -12.03
N THR A 701 -4.18 -4.74 -10.86
CA THR A 701 -4.34 -6.19 -10.70
C THR A 701 -5.78 -6.65 -10.97
N ILE A 702 -6.78 -5.93 -10.48
CA ILE A 702 -8.18 -6.35 -10.60
C ILE A 702 -8.66 -6.40 -12.06
N PRO A 703 -8.43 -5.37 -12.90
CA PRO A 703 -8.76 -5.44 -14.32
C PRO A 703 -8.05 -6.57 -15.08
N CYS A 704 -6.86 -7.00 -14.64
CA CYS A 704 -6.16 -8.14 -15.24
C CYS A 704 -6.76 -9.50 -14.86
N LEU A 705 -7.49 -9.58 -13.74
CA LEU A 705 -8.11 -10.82 -13.25
C LEU A 705 -9.53 -11.01 -13.77
N LEU A 706 -10.31 -9.93 -13.84
CA LEU A 706 -11.74 -9.97 -14.17
C LEU A 706 -12.07 -10.60 -15.53
N PRO A 707 -11.28 -10.41 -16.61
CA PRO A 707 -11.48 -11.12 -17.86
C PRO A 707 -11.38 -12.64 -17.69
N ALA A 708 -10.40 -13.13 -16.93
CA ALA A 708 -10.30 -14.56 -16.61
C ALA A 708 -11.54 -15.09 -15.89
N CYS A 709 -12.07 -14.34 -14.90
CA CYS A 709 -13.34 -14.69 -14.26
C CYS A 709 -14.51 -14.74 -15.27
N GLY A 710 -14.56 -13.79 -16.20
CA GLY A 710 -15.61 -13.72 -17.23
C GLY A 710 -15.53 -14.89 -18.21
N ASN A 711 -14.33 -15.21 -18.71
CA ASN A 711 -14.09 -16.23 -19.72
C ASN A 711 -14.51 -17.63 -19.28
N ILE A 712 -14.28 -17.97 -18.01
CA ILE A 712 -14.68 -19.27 -17.44
C ILE A 712 -16.01 -19.21 -16.67
N ALA A 713 -16.72 -18.08 -16.77
CA ALA A 713 -17.98 -17.81 -16.05
C ALA A 713 -17.90 -18.00 -14.51
N ALA A 714 -16.74 -17.74 -13.90
CA ALA A 714 -16.51 -17.80 -12.45
C ALA A 714 -17.10 -16.58 -11.71
N LEU A 715 -18.43 -16.51 -11.69
CA LEU A 715 -19.19 -15.39 -11.11
C LEU A 715 -18.90 -15.17 -9.62
N THR A 716 -18.62 -16.24 -8.87
CA THR A 716 -18.30 -16.20 -7.43
C THR A 716 -16.99 -15.44 -7.20
N HIS A 717 -15.93 -15.78 -7.94
CA HIS A 717 -14.64 -15.09 -7.90
C HIS A 717 -14.74 -13.65 -8.42
N GLY A 718 -15.50 -13.42 -9.50
CA GLY A 718 -15.79 -12.09 -10.01
C GLY A 718 -16.47 -11.19 -8.98
N LYS A 719 -17.47 -11.72 -8.25
CA LYS A 719 -18.12 -11.02 -7.13
C LYS A 719 -17.15 -10.75 -5.98
N ALA A 720 -16.27 -11.70 -5.65
CA ALA A 720 -15.25 -11.49 -4.61
C ALA A 720 -14.28 -10.36 -4.99
N ALA A 721 -13.82 -10.31 -6.25
CA ALA A 721 -12.98 -9.23 -6.78
C ALA A 721 -13.72 -7.88 -6.79
N HIS A 722 -15.01 -7.85 -7.14
CA HIS A 722 -15.84 -6.64 -7.05
C HIS A 722 -15.98 -6.14 -5.60
N CYS A 723 -16.30 -7.04 -4.67
CA CYS A 723 -16.38 -6.72 -3.24
C CYS A 723 -15.05 -6.20 -2.68
N PHE A 724 -13.92 -6.79 -3.10
CA PHE A 724 -12.59 -6.28 -2.76
C PHE A 724 -12.38 -4.87 -3.28
N SER A 725 -12.76 -4.60 -4.53
CA SER A 725 -12.61 -3.28 -5.16
C SER A 725 -13.37 -2.19 -4.42
N LEU A 726 -14.60 -2.51 -3.98
CA LEU A 726 -15.42 -1.62 -3.15
C LEU A 726 -14.80 -1.37 -1.77
N LYS A 727 -14.34 -2.41 -1.07
CA LYS A 727 -13.72 -2.29 0.26
C LYS A 727 -12.39 -1.51 0.22
N SER A 728 -11.66 -1.63 -0.88
CA SER A 728 -10.36 -0.97 -1.08
C SER A 728 -10.48 0.44 -1.67
N GLY A 729 -11.68 0.90 -2.03
CA GLY A 729 -11.91 2.23 -2.62
C GLY A 729 -11.35 2.39 -4.04
N ILE A 730 -11.14 1.29 -4.77
CA ILE A 730 -10.63 1.30 -6.16
C ILE A 730 -11.72 1.08 -7.20
N SER A 731 -12.98 0.92 -6.78
CA SER A 731 -14.13 0.72 -7.67
C SER A 731 -14.44 1.92 -8.58
N ASP A 732 -13.98 3.11 -8.19
CA ASP A 732 -14.22 4.35 -8.91
C ASP A 732 -13.27 4.54 -10.11
N ASP A 733 -12.25 3.67 -10.22
CA ASP A 733 -11.33 3.64 -11.35
C ASP A 733 -12.03 3.13 -12.63
N VAL A 734 -11.83 3.85 -13.75
CA VAL A 734 -12.52 3.59 -15.01
C VAL A 734 -12.14 2.24 -15.61
N TYR A 735 -10.90 1.78 -15.43
CA TYR A 735 -10.45 0.48 -15.92
C TYR A 735 -11.04 -0.66 -15.10
N VAL A 736 -11.15 -0.48 -13.77
CA VAL A 736 -11.85 -1.43 -12.89
C VAL A 736 -13.33 -1.52 -13.27
N GLY A 737 -14.00 -0.37 -13.44
CA GLY A 737 -15.40 -0.33 -13.85
C GLY A 737 -15.67 -1.01 -15.20
N SER A 738 -14.82 -0.75 -16.19
CA SER A 738 -14.93 -1.38 -17.53
C SER A 738 -14.76 -2.90 -17.46
N ALA A 739 -13.74 -3.39 -16.75
CA ALA A 739 -13.51 -4.82 -16.59
C ALA A 739 -14.63 -5.53 -15.79
N LEU A 740 -15.27 -4.82 -14.84
CA LEU A 740 -16.43 -5.34 -14.12
C LEU A 740 -17.65 -5.48 -15.03
N ILE A 741 -17.89 -4.53 -15.94
CA ILE A 741 -18.96 -4.61 -16.95
C ILE A 741 -18.77 -5.88 -17.79
N ASP A 742 -17.59 -6.07 -18.35
CA ASP A 742 -17.27 -7.24 -19.18
C ASP A 742 -17.40 -8.55 -18.40
N MET A 743 -16.86 -8.61 -17.18
CA MET A 743 -16.96 -9.82 -16.35
C MET A 743 -18.41 -10.19 -16.04
N TYR A 744 -19.24 -9.23 -15.59
CA TYR A 744 -20.65 -9.51 -15.31
C TYR A 744 -21.44 -9.84 -16.59
N ALA A 745 -21.14 -9.20 -17.71
CA ALA A 745 -21.75 -9.50 -18.99
C ALA A 745 -21.42 -10.92 -19.46
N ASN A 746 -20.15 -11.34 -19.38
CA ASN A 746 -19.70 -12.68 -19.74
C ASN A 746 -20.27 -13.76 -18.79
N CYS A 747 -20.47 -13.41 -17.50
CA CYS A 747 -21.17 -14.29 -16.54
C CYS A 747 -22.71 -14.28 -16.69
N GLY A 748 -23.25 -13.65 -17.74
CA GLY A 748 -24.70 -13.62 -18.00
C GLY A 748 -25.52 -12.63 -17.15
N LYS A 749 -24.90 -11.84 -16.29
CA LYS A 749 -25.58 -10.90 -15.37
C LYS A 749 -25.57 -9.46 -15.91
N ILE A 750 -26.18 -9.27 -17.08
CA ILE A 750 -26.21 -7.97 -17.80
C ILE A 750 -26.81 -6.81 -16.97
N GLN A 751 -27.78 -7.07 -16.10
CA GLN A 751 -28.37 -6.05 -15.24
C GLN A 751 -27.35 -5.53 -14.21
N VAL A 752 -26.48 -6.41 -13.69
CA VAL A 752 -25.42 -6.00 -12.77
C VAL A 752 -24.34 -5.23 -13.51
N ALA A 753 -24.00 -5.64 -14.74
CA ALA A 753 -23.10 -4.89 -15.60
C ALA A 753 -23.63 -3.46 -15.84
N ARG A 754 -24.93 -3.31 -16.12
CA ARG A 754 -25.57 -1.99 -16.27
C ARG A 754 -25.50 -1.17 -14.97
N CYS A 755 -25.77 -1.79 -13.81
CA CYS A 755 -25.63 -1.13 -12.51
C CYS A 755 -24.19 -0.65 -12.24
N CYS A 756 -23.17 -1.42 -12.63
CA CYS A 756 -21.77 -1.00 -12.55
C CYS A 756 -21.55 0.23 -13.44
N PHE A 757 -21.97 0.16 -14.70
CA PHE A 757 -21.87 1.27 -15.66
C PHE A 757 -22.53 2.57 -15.13
N ASP A 758 -23.74 2.49 -14.58
CA ASP A 758 -24.49 3.64 -14.08
C ASP A 758 -23.86 4.27 -12.82
N ARG A 759 -23.10 3.50 -12.04
CA ARG A 759 -22.43 3.97 -10.82
C ARG A 759 -21.04 4.56 -11.04
N MET A 760 -20.47 4.44 -12.23
CA MET A 760 -19.14 5.00 -12.54
C MET A 760 -19.16 6.54 -12.47
N PRO A 761 -18.24 7.18 -11.73
CA PRO A 761 -18.18 8.64 -11.60
C PRO A 761 -17.70 9.33 -12.87
N ALA A 762 -16.79 8.67 -13.61
CA ALA A 762 -16.30 9.10 -14.91
C ALA A 762 -16.39 7.92 -15.89
N ARG A 763 -16.72 8.22 -17.15
CA ARG A 763 -16.89 7.23 -18.22
C ARG A 763 -16.08 7.67 -19.41
N ASN A 764 -15.21 6.80 -19.91
CA ASN A 764 -14.49 7.00 -21.16
C ASN A 764 -15.08 6.09 -22.27
N LEU A 765 -14.61 6.26 -23.49
CA LEU A 765 -14.98 5.43 -24.64
C LEU A 765 -14.93 3.91 -24.38
N VAL A 766 -13.96 3.44 -23.58
CA VAL A 766 -13.80 2.00 -23.26
C VAL A 766 -15.00 1.44 -22.51
N CYS A 767 -15.50 2.13 -21.47
CA CYS A 767 -16.65 1.64 -20.70
C CYS A 767 -17.96 1.71 -21.49
N TRP A 768 -18.11 2.69 -22.40
CA TRP A 768 -19.24 2.74 -23.35
C TRP A 768 -19.22 1.54 -24.30
N ASN A 769 -18.06 1.24 -24.88
CA ASN A 769 -17.88 0.09 -25.76
C ASN A 769 -18.07 -1.24 -25.03
N ALA A 770 -17.62 -1.36 -23.78
CA ALA A 770 -17.88 -2.53 -22.94
C ALA A 770 -19.39 -2.76 -22.74
N MET A 771 -20.16 -1.70 -22.43
CA MET A 771 -21.61 -1.82 -22.26
C MET A 771 -22.36 -2.08 -23.58
N LEU A 772 -21.93 -1.47 -24.69
CA LEU A 772 -22.46 -1.74 -26.03
C LEU A 772 -22.20 -3.21 -26.43
N GLY A 773 -20.96 -3.66 -26.26
CA GLY A 773 -20.56 -5.05 -26.49
C GLY A 773 -21.36 -6.01 -25.62
N ALA A 774 -21.56 -5.69 -24.35
CA ALA A 774 -22.38 -6.47 -23.43
C ALA A 774 -23.82 -6.63 -23.95
N TYR A 775 -24.50 -5.55 -24.33
CA TYR A 775 -25.85 -5.68 -24.90
C TYR A 775 -25.88 -6.40 -26.24
N ALA A 776 -24.85 -6.23 -27.06
CA ALA A 776 -24.69 -6.94 -28.34
C ALA A 776 -24.54 -8.45 -28.12
N MET A 777 -23.70 -8.90 -27.19
CA MET A 777 -23.51 -10.32 -26.87
C MET A 777 -24.78 -10.98 -26.33
N HIS A 778 -25.63 -10.21 -25.64
CA HIS A 778 -26.90 -10.66 -25.09
C HIS A 778 -28.09 -10.52 -26.05
N GLY A 779 -27.85 -10.14 -27.32
CA GLY A 779 -28.90 -9.97 -28.33
C GLY A 779 -29.93 -8.88 -28.01
N ARG A 780 -29.56 -7.87 -27.20
CA ARG A 780 -30.46 -6.78 -26.74
C ARG A 780 -30.26 -5.49 -27.55
N ALA A 781 -30.50 -5.54 -28.86
CA ALA A 781 -30.20 -4.42 -29.76
C ALA A 781 -30.84 -3.08 -29.36
N HIS A 782 -32.08 -3.05 -28.89
CA HIS A 782 -32.72 -1.80 -28.47
C HIS A 782 -31.99 -1.09 -27.32
N HIS A 783 -31.46 -1.85 -26.36
CA HIS A 783 -30.67 -1.28 -25.26
C HIS A 783 -29.27 -0.87 -25.74
N ALA A 784 -28.69 -1.57 -26.71
CA ALA A 784 -27.43 -1.16 -27.34
C ALA A 784 -27.60 0.19 -28.08
N ILE A 785 -28.69 0.36 -28.83
CA ILE A 785 -29.04 1.63 -29.50
C ILE A 785 -29.24 2.75 -28.47
N GLU A 786 -29.93 2.47 -27.36
CA GLU A 786 -30.13 3.44 -26.28
C GLU A 786 -28.78 3.90 -25.67
N ILE A 787 -27.88 2.96 -25.36
CA ILE A 787 -26.54 3.27 -24.86
C ILE A 787 -25.74 4.09 -25.89
N PHE A 788 -25.84 3.76 -27.18
CA PHE A 788 -25.14 4.48 -28.25
C PHE A 788 -25.58 5.94 -28.33
N HIS A 789 -26.89 6.21 -28.26
CA HIS A 789 -27.39 7.58 -28.24
C HIS A 789 -27.03 8.30 -26.93
N LEU A 790 -27.02 7.60 -25.80
CA LEU A 790 -26.59 8.17 -24.53
C LEU A 790 -25.11 8.58 -24.56
N MET A 791 -24.26 7.75 -25.19
CA MET A 791 -22.84 8.06 -25.43
C MET A 791 -22.68 9.35 -26.24
N GLN A 792 -23.39 9.47 -27.37
CA GLN A 792 -23.37 10.67 -28.21
C GLN A 792 -23.83 11.92 -27.45
N ARG A 793 -24.92 11.81 -26.67
CA ARG A 793 -25.45 12.91 -25.83
C ARG A 793 -24.49 13.33 -24.72
N SER A 794 -23.62 12.42 -24.29
CA SER A 794 -22.59 12.68 -23.27
C SER A 794 -21.37 13.41 -23.84
N GLY A 795 -21.33 13.68 -25.16
CA GLY A 795 -20.21 14.33 -25.84
C GLY A 795 -19.08 13.37 -26.25
N GLU A 796 -19.23 12.08 -25.98
CA GLU A 796 -18.26 11.06 -26.40
C GLU A 796 -18.49 10.70 -27.88
N LYS A 797 -17.40 10.68 -28.65
CA LYS A 797 -17.46 10.37 -30.08
C LYS A 797 -17.38 8.85 -30.28
N PRO A 798 -18.35 8.23 -30.97
CA PRO A 798 -18.27 6.83 -31.36
C PRO A 798 -17.01 6.51 -32.16
N ASP A 799 -16.47 5.31 -31.98
CA ASP A 799 -15.34 4.79 -32.76
C ASP A 799 -15.74 3.54 -33.56
N SER A 800 -14.76 2.94 -34.26
CA SER A 800 -14.96 1.71 -35.02
C SER A 800 -15.47 0.56 -34.13
N VAL A 801 -15.06 0.49 -32.87
CA VAL A 801 -15.51 -0.58 -31.97
C VAL A 801 -16.98 -0.35 -31.58
N SER A 802 -17.38 0.90 -31.30
CA SER A 802 -18.78 1.26 -31.01
C SER A 802 -19.72 0.79 -32.14
N PHE A 803 -19.36 1.08 -33.40
CA PHE A 803 -20.15 0.67 -34.56
C PHE A 803 -20.14 -0.84 -34.78
N THR A 804 -19.03 -1.53 -34.55
CA THR A 804 -18.97 -2.99 -34.62
C THR A 804 -19.95 -3.63 -33.62
N SER A 805 -19.96 -3.18 -32.37
CA SER A 805 -20.90 -3.66 -31.34
C SER A 805 -22.35 -3.36 -31.72
N LEU A 806 -22.64 -2.15 -32.20
CA LEU A 806 -23.99 -1.74 -32.62
C LEU A 806 -24.51 -2.58 -33.79
N LEU A 807 -23.70 -2.76 -34.85
CA LEU A 807 -24.05 -3.57 -36.01
C LEU A 807 -24.20 -5.05 -35.67
N SER A 808 -23.34 -5.58 -34.80
CA SER A 808 -23.46 -6.94 -34.28
C SER A 808 -24.77 -7.14 -33.52
N SER A 809 -25.16 -6.17 -32.67
CA SER A 809 -26.44 -6.22 -31.96
C SER A 809 -27.63 -6.22 -32.93
N CYS A 810 -27.60 -5.36 -33.96
CA CYS A 810 -28.64 -5.33 -35.00
C CYS A 810 -28.71 -6.66 -35.76
N SER A 811 -27.55 -7.26 -36.07
CA SER A 811 -27.46 -8.58 -36.72
C SER A 811 -28.07 -9.71 -35.89
N GLN A 812 -27.91 -9.67 -34.56
CA GLN A 812 -28.49 -10.67 -33.65
C GLN A 812 -29.99 -10.51 -33.47
N SER A 813 -30.50 -9.28 -33.43
CA SER A 813 -31.93 -9.00 -33.30
C SER A 813 -32.68 -8.90 -34.63
N GLY A 814 -32.00 -9.01 -35.77
CA GLY A 814 -32.60 -8.93 -37.11
C GLY A 814 -33.04 -7.52 -37.54
N LEU A 815 -32.56 -6.46 -36.87
CA LEU A 815 -32.91 -5.07 -37.16
C LEU A 815 -32.18 -4.58 -38.43
N THR A 816 -32.69 -4.99 -39.58
CA THR A 816 -32.01 -4.82 -40.88
C THR A 816 -31.91 -3.36 -41.30
N GLU A 817 -32.99 -2.59 -41.12
CA GLU A 817 -33.05 -1.18 -41.52
C GLU A 817 -32.13 -0.32 -40.65
N GLU A 818 -32.23 -0.47 -39.32
CA GLU A 818 -31.36 0.21 -38.35
C GLU A 818 -29.88 -0.13 -38.60
N GLY A 819 -29.55 -1.41 -38.79
CA GLY A 819 -28.16 -1.82 -39.05
C GLY A 819 -27.60 -1.24 -40.35
N GLN A 820 -28.40 -1.17 -41.41
CA GLN A 820 -28.01 -0.49 -42.65
C GLN A 820 -27.83 1.02 -42.43
N HIS A 821 -28.74 1.66 -41.71
CA HIS A 821 -28.66 3.07 -41.37
C HIS A 821 -27.35 3.40 -40.64
N TYR A 822 -27.03 2.67 -39.56
CA TYR A 822 -25.81 2.90 -38.79
C TYR A 822 -24.52 2.64 -39.59
N PHE A 823 -24.53 1.68 -40.51
CA PHE A 823 -23.37 1.45 -41.38
C PHE A 823 -23.12 2.62 -42.34
N GLU A 824 -24.16 3.29 -42.81
CA GLU A 824 -24.03 4.46 -43.66
C GLU A 824 -23.63 5.73 -42.88
N THR A 825 -24.24 5.98 -41.72
CA THR A 825 -23.94 7.16 -40.89
C THR A 825 -22.53 7.11 -40.32
N MET A 826 -21.97 5.93 -40.09
CA MET A 826 -20.57 5.74 -39.66
C MET A 826 -19.58 6.49 -40.57
N SER A 827 -19.73 6.37 -41.89
CA SER A 827 -18.88 7.08 -42.85
C SER A 827 -19.34 8.53 -43.06
N LYS A 828 -20.65 8.76 -43.20
CA LYS A 828 -21.21 10.08 -43.57
C LYS A 828 -21.10 11.11 -42.44
N ASP A 829 -21.46 10.73 -41.23
CA ASP A 829 -21.64 11.65 -40.10
C ASP A 829 -20.47 11.62 -39.12
N HIS A 830 -19.76 10.48 -39.05
CA HIS A 830 -18.64 10.28 -38.11
C HIS A 830 -17.27 10.22 -38.79
N GLY A 831 -17.20 10.15 -40.12
CA GLY A 831 -15.93 10.09 -40.86
C GLY A 831 -15.11 8.83 -40.58
N ILE A 832 -15.75 7.74 -40.14
CA ILE A 832 -15.09 6.48 -39.80
C ILE A 832 -15.16 5.55 -41.02
N GLU A 833 -13.99 5.17 -41.55
CA GLU A 833 -13.91 4.24 -42.67
C GLU A 833 -14.31 2.81 -42.24
N ALA A 834 -15.08 2.14 -43.11
CA ALA A 834 -15.55 0.79 -42.85
C ALA A 834 -14.40 -0.24 -42.92
N ARG A 835 -14.19 -0.97 -41.81
CA ARG A 835 -13.23 -2.07 -41.70
C ARG A 835 -13.89 -3.43 -41.91
N ILE A 836 -13.09 -4.49 -41.94
CA ILE A 836 -13.55 -5.85 -42.24
C ILE A 836 -14.61 -6.35 -41.26
N GLU A 837 -14.51 -5.95 -40.00
CA GLU A 837 -15.43 -6.29 -38.92
C GLU A 837 -16.82 -5.69 -39.14
N HIS A 838 -16.89 -4.45 -39.65
CA HIS A 838 -18.17 -3.80 -39.99
C HIS A 838 -18.85 -4.50 -41.16
N TYR A 839 -18.09 -4.86 -42.20
CA TYR A 839 -18.61 -5.62 -43.34
C TYR A 839 -19.07 -7.02 -42.92
N ALA A 840 -18.32 -7.71 -42.06
CA ALA A 840 -18.73 -9.00 -41.51
C ALA A 840 -20.07 -8.90 -40.77
N CYS A 841 -20.26 -7.85 -39.95
CA CYS A 841 -21.53 -7.61 -39.27
C CYS A 841 -22.70 -7.37 -40.24
N ILE A 842 -22.50 -6.55 -41.28
CA ILE A 842 -23.55 -6.29 -42.29
C ILE A 842 -23.86 -7.51 -43.15
N VAL A 843 -22.86 -8.27 -43.59
CA VAL A 843 -23.04 -9.52 -44.33
C VAL A 843 -23.82 -10.53 -43.47
N SER A 844 -23.49 -10.62 -42.19
CA SER A 844 -24.23 -11.45 -41.22
C SER A 844 -25.68 -10.98 -41.06
N LEU A 845 -25.91 -9.67 -40.91
CA LEU A 845 -27.25 -9.07 -40.77
C LEU A 845 -28.13 -9.37 -42.00
N LEU A 846 -27.63 -9.05 -43.20
CA LEU A 846 -28.34 -9.28 -44.46
C LEU A 846 -28.55 -10.76 -44.74
N GLY A 847 -27.54 -11.58 -44.44
CA GLY A 847 -27.60 -13.01 -44.59
C GLY A 847 -28.66 -13.65 -43.69
N ARG A 848 -28.71 -13.27 -42.41
CA ARG A 848 -29.76 -13.72 -41.48
C ARG A 848 -31.15 -13.27 -41.91
N ALA A 849 -31.28 -12.05 -42.44
CA ALA A 849 -32.53 -11.53 -43.00
C ALA A 849 -32.96 -12.18 -44.33
N GLY A 850 -32.17 -13.11 -44.89
CA GLY A 850 -32.47 -13.79 -46.15
C GLY A 850 -32.12 -12.99 -47.41
N LYS A 851 -31.56 -11.79 -47.27
CA LYS A 851 -31.14 -10.91 -48.38
C LYS A 851 -29.75 -11.33 -48.90
N LEU A 852 -29.59 -12.60 -49.26
CA LEU A 852 -28.30 -13.22 -49.61
C LEU A 852 -27.59 -12.55 -50.79
N GLU A 853 -28.33 -12.14 -51.83
CA GLU A 853 -27.74 -11.44 -52.98
C GLU A 853 -27.20 -10.05 -52.59
N GLN A 854 -27.89 -9.34 -51.68
CA GLN A 854 -27.38 -8.08 -51.16
C GLN A 854 -26.14 -8.31 -50.29
N ALA A 855 -26.15 -9.35 -49.46
CA ALA A 855 -24.99 -9.75 -48.66
C ALA A 855 -23.77 -10.04 -49.55
N TYR A 856 -23.96 -10.81 -50.64
CA TYR A 856 -22.90 -11.09 -51.61
C TYR A 856 -22.44 -9.85 -52.39
N SER A 857 -23.36 -8.93 -52.72
CA SER A 857 -23.03 -7.62 -53.30
C SER A 857 -22.16 -6.79 -52.36
N MET A 858 -22.43 -6.80 -51.05
CA MET A 858 -21.60 -6.11 -50.06
C MET A 858 -20.18 -6.65 -50.02
N ILE A 859 -19.99 -7.97 -50.09
CA ILE A 859 -18.66 -8.60 -50.17
C ILE A 859 -17.89 -8.12 -51.40
N LYS A 860 -18.55 -8.03 -52.56
CA LYS A 860 -17.94 -7.54 -53.81
C LYS A 860 -17.54 -6.06 -53.76
N LYS A 861 -18.19 -5.25 -52.93
CA LYS A 861 -17.91 -3.81 -52.76
C LYS A 861 -16.80 -3.53 -51.75
N MET A 862 -16.26 -4.54 -51.08
CA MET A 862 -15.19 -4.35 -50.10
C MET A 862 -13.92 -3.83 -50.79
N PRO A 863 -13.24 -2.79 -50.24
CA PRO A 863 -12.01 -2.25 -50.83
C PRO A 863 -10.75 -3.10 -50.52
N PHE A 864 -10.92 -4.19 -49.80
CA PHE A 864 -9.87 -5.13 -49.38
C PHE A 864 -10.35 -6.57 -49.52
N VAL A 865 -9.41 -7.53 -49.43
CA VAL A 865 -9.70 -8.96 -49.56
C VAL A 865 -10.56 -9.43 -48.36
N PRO A 866 -11.73 -10.07 -48.59
CA PRO A 866 -12.56 -10.58 -47.50
C PRO A 866 -11.91 -11.78 -46.79
N ASP A 867 -12.05 -11.82 -45.47
CA ASP A 867 -11.49 -12.87 -44.61
C ASP A 867 -12.44 -14.06 -44.43
N ALA A 868 -12.00 -15.04 -43.65
CA ALA A 868 -12.80 -16.23 -43.36
C ALA A 868 -14.07 -15.91 -42.56
N CYS A 869 -14.07 -14.86 -41.72
CA CYS A 869 -15.25 -14.47 -40.95
C CYS A 869 -16.38 -13.99 -41.87
N VAL A 870 -16.08 -13.16 -42.87
CA VAL A 870 -17.06 -12.66 -43.85
C VAL A 870 -17.66 -13.80 -44.68
N TRP A 871 -16.81 -14.67 -45.25
CA TRP A 871 -17.28 -15.81 -46.04
C TRP A 871 -18.02 -16.85 -45.18
N GLY A 872 -17.59 -17.06 -43.94
CA GLY A 872 -18.25 -17.92 -42.96
C GLY A 872 -19.65 -17.42 -42.60
N ALA A 873 -19.82 -16.11 -42.42
CA ALA A 873 -21.13 -15.50 -42.20
C ALA A 873 -22.08 -15.72 -43.38
N LEU A 874 -21.59 -15.60 -44.62
CA LEU A 874 -22.38 -15.88 -45.82
C LEU A 874 -22.73 -17.38 -45.92
N LEU A 875 -21.75 -18.29 -45.74
CA LEU A 875 -21.99 -19.74 -45.79
C LEU A 875 -23.02 -20.20 -44.76
N SER A 876 -22.91 -19.69 -43.53
CA SER A 876 -23.88 -19.96 -42.45
C SER A 876 -25.30 -19.47 -42.82
N SER A 877 -25.39 -18.29 -43.45
CA SER A 877 -26.66 -17.73 -43.92
C SER A 877 -27.26 -18.51 -45.09
N CYS A 878 -26.42 -18.98 -46.02
CA CYS A 878 -26.82 -19.86 -47.12
C CYS A 878 -27.38 -21.20 -46.61
N ARG A 879 -26.84 -21.72 -45.51
CA ARG A 879 -27.41 -22.89 -44.81
C ARG A 879 -28.80 -22.59 -44.24
N LEU A 880 -28.97 -21.44 -43.58
CA LEU A 880 -30.25 -21.05 -42.99
C LEU A 880 -31.35 -20.87 -44.05
N HIS A 881 -31.02 -20.29 -45.20
CA HIS A 881 -31.98 -19.98 -46.27
C HIS A 881 -31.93 -20.96 -47.45
N HIS A 882 -31.27 -22.10 -47.28
CA HIS A 882 -31.16 -23.18 -48.26
C HIS A 882 -30.66 -22.76 -49.67
N ASN A 883 -29.78 -21.76 -49.75
CA ASN A 883 -29.18 -21.30 -51.01
C ASN A 883 -27.87 -22.06 -51.30
N MET A 884 -27.96 -23.07 -52.16
CA MET A 884 -26.82 -23.91 -52.52
C MET A 884 -25.76 -23.17 -53.33
N SER A 885 -26.18 -22.35 -54.31
CA SER A 885 -25.27 -21.69 -55.24
C SER A 885 -24.26 -20.75 -54.56
N LEU A 886 -24.75 -19.84 -53.72
CA LEU A 886 -23.88 -18.96 -52.93
C LEU A 886 -23.15 -19.71 -51.82
N GLY A 887 -23.72 -20.82 -51.32
CA GLY A 887 -23.06 -21.71 -50.37
C GLY A 887 -21.81 -22.37 -50.94
N GLU A 888 -21.85 -22.85 -52.18
CA GLU A 888 -20.70 -23.43 -52.88
C GLU A 888 -19.60 -22.38 -53.11
N VAL A 889 -19.97 -21.16 -53.52
CA VAL A 889 -19.03 -20.03 -53.69
C VAL A 889 -18.33 -19.68 -52.38
N ALA A 890 -19.10 -19.52 -51.29
CA ALA A 890 -18.55 -19.16 -49.99
C ALA A 890 -17.65 -20.28 -49.42
N ALA A 891 -18.07 -21.54 -49.54
CA ALA A 891 -17.27 -22.67 -49.09
C ALA A 891 -15.97 -22.83 -49.88
N GLY A 892 -16.00 -22.63 -51.20
CA GLY A 892 -14.79 -22.64 -52.03
C GLY A 892 -13.76 -21.63 -51.56
N LYS A 893 -14.18 -20.39 -51.29
CA LYS A 893 -13.30 -19.35 -50.73
C LYS A 893 -12.78 -19.70 -49.32
N LEU A 894 -13.62 -20.29 -48.47
CA LEU A 894 -13.20 -20.76 -47.15
C LEU A 894 -12.20 -21.92 -47.20
N PHE A 895 -12.25 -22.78 -48.22
CA PHE A 895 -11.27 -23.85 -48.40
C PHE A 895 -9.90 -23.33 -48.86
N GLU A 896 -9.87 -22.20 -49.57
CA GLU A 896 -8.63 -21.48 -49.90
C GLU A 896 -8.03 -20.80 -48.66
N LEU A 897 -8.87 -20.12 -47.85
CA LEU A 897 -8.44 -19.34 -46.69
C LEU A 897 -8.12 -20.19 -45.45
N GLU A 898 -8.96 -21.19 -45.16
CA GLU A 898 -8.87 -22.03 -43.96
C GLU A 898 -9.00 -23.53 -44.31
N PRO A 899 -8.02 -24.12 -45.03
CA PRO A 899 -8.09 -25.50 -45.50
C PRO A 899 -8.15 -26.54 -44.39
N MET A 900 -7.78 -26.17 -43.16
CA MET A 900 -7.75 -27.04 -41.98
C MET A 900 -8.93 -26.83 -41.03
N ASN A 901 -9.93 -26.01 -41.39
CA ASN A 901 -11.09 -25.77 -40.53
C ASN A 901 -12.22 -26.78 -40.83
N PRO A 902 -12.48 -27.78 -39.95
CA PRO A 902 -13.50 -28.80 -40.18
C PRO A 902 -14.92 -28.22 -40.26
N GLY A 903 -15.18 -27.07 -39.64
CA GLY A 903 -16.50 -26.43 -39.60
C GLY A 903 -17.02 -26.07 -40.99
N ASN A 904 -16.14 -25.60 -41.88
CA ASN A 904 -16.49 -25.17 -43.24
C ASN A 904 -16.97 -26.36 -44.09
N TYR A 905 -16.29 -27.50 -43.98
CA TYR A 905 -16.68 -28.74 -44.65
C TYR A 905 -18.03 -29.27 -44.13
N VAL A 906 -18.22 -29.25 -42.80
CA VAL A 906 -19.48 -29.68 -42.18
C VAL A 906 -20.64 -28.78 -42.61
N LEU A 907 -20.46 -27.46 -42.70
CA LEU A 907 -21.49 -26.53 -43.15
C LEU A 907 -21.91 -26.78 -44.60
N LEU A 908 -20.96 -26.96 -45.52
CA LEU A 908 -21.27 -27.28 -46.92
C LEU A 908 -21.94 -28.65 -47.06
N SER A 909 -21.43 -29.67 -46.36
CA SER A 909 -22.02 -31.01 -46.29
C SER A 909 -23.48 -30.94 -45.80
N ASN A 910 -23.76 -30.11 -44.79
CA ASN A 910 -25.10 -29.88 -44.28
C ASN A 910 -26.02 -29.20 -45.31
N ILE A 911 -25.50 -28.25 -46.11
CA ILE A 911 -26.26 -27.61 -47.21
C ILE A 911 -26.65 -28.66 -48.25
N TYR A 912 -25.73 -29.53 -48.68
CA TYR A 912 -26.04 -30.61 -49.62
C TYR A 912 -27.03 -31.63 -49.06
N ALA A 913 -26.88 -32.02 -47.79
CA ALA A 913 -27.80 -32.93 -47.11
C ALA A 913 -29.23 -32.35 -47.07
N SER A 914 -29.38 -31.05 -46.82
CA SER A 914 -30.71 -30.39 -46.80
C SER A 914 -31.44 -30.43 -48.15
N LYS A 915 -30.73 -30.69 -49.24
CA LYS A 915 -31.26 -30.80 -50.61
C LYS A 915 -31.23 -32.24 -51.13
N GLY A 916 -30.93 -33.23 -50.28
CA GLY A 916 -30.87 -34.64 -50.63
C GLY A 916 -29.72 -35.05 -51.56
N LYS A 917 -28.69 -34.20 -51.72
CA LYS A 917 -27.53 -34.48 -52.60
C LYS A 917 -26.47 -35.34 -51.88
N TRP A 918 -26.80 -36.58 -51.54
CA TRP A 918 -25.94 -37.47 -50.74
C TRP A 918 -24.57 -37.77 -51.37
N LYS A 919 -24.49 -37.87 -52.71
CA LYS A 919 -23.20 -38.05 -53.41
C LYS A 919 -22.23 -36.88 -53.16
N GLU A 920 -22.73 -35.65 -53.08
CA GLU A 920 -21.89 -34.48 -52.80
C GLU A 920 -21.56 -34.38 -51.30
N VAL A 921 -22.47 -34.84 -50.42
CA VAL A 921 -22.21 -34.99 -48.98
C VAL A 921 -21.01 -35.91 -48.75
N ASP A 922 -21.00 -37.08 -49.40
CA ASP A 922 -19.93 -38.06 -49.27
C ASP A 922 -18.60 -37.50 -49.77
N LYS A 923 -18.57 -36.87 -50.95
CA LYS A 923 -17.37 -36.19 -51.48
C LYS A 923 -16.78 -35.16 -50.50
N VAL A 924 -17.61 -34.28 -49.92
CA VAL A 924 -17.14 -33.26 -48.97
C VAL A 924 -16.62 -33.89 -47.68
N ARG A 925 -17.25 -34.97 -47.22
CA ARG A 925 -16.83 -35.69 -46.01
C ARG A 925 -15.57 -36.52 -46.22
N ASP A 926 -15.39 -37.10 -47.40
CA ASP A 926 -14.18 -37.83 -47.74
C ASP A 926 -13.01 -36.85 -47.91
N ALA A 927 -13.21 -35.70 -48.56
CA ALA A 927 -12.21 -34.63 -48.61
C ALA A 927 -11.81 -34.11 -47.20
N MET A 928 -12.74 -34.10 -46.25
CA MET A 928 -12.46 -33.79 -44.85
C MET A 928 -11.62 -34.89 -44.17
N LYS A 929 -11.93 -36.17 -44.42
CA LYS A 929 -11.17 -37.32 -43.89
C LYS A 929 -9.76 -37.40 -44.47
N ASP A 930 -9.60 -37.17 -45.77
CA ASP A 930 -8.31 -37.23 -46.47
C ASP A 930 -7.32 -36.20 -45.91
N LYS A 931 -7.83 -35.07 -45.41
CA LYS A 931 -7.04 -34.05 -44.70
C LYS A 931 -6.83 -34.33 -43.21
N GLY A 932 -7.29 -35.47 -42.70
CA GLY A 932 -7.19 -35.85 -41.28
C GLY A 932 -8.09 -35.03 -40.35
N LEU A 933 -9.04 -34.26 -40.88
CA LEU A 933 -9.87 -33.37 -40.09
C LEU A 933 -10.99 -34.16 -39.39
N ARG A 934 -11.17 -33.91 -38.09
CA ARG A 934 -12.24 -34.51 -37.28
C ARG A 934 -13.17 -33.41 -36.75
N LYS A 935 -14.44 -33.77 -36.56
CA LYS A 935 -15.41 -32.87 -35.94
C LYS A 935 -15.05 -32.70 -34.45
N ASN A 936 -14.75 -31.49 -34.03
CA ASN A 936 -14.54 -31.19 -32.61
C ASN A 936 -15.86 -31.38 -31.84
N PRO A 937 -15.85 -32.13 -30.72
CA PRO A 937 -17.00 -32.20 -29.82
C PRO A 937 -17.30 -30.81 -29.26
N GLY A 938 -18.58 -30.44 -29.13
CA GLY A 938 -18.94 -29.23 -28.39
C GLY A 938 -18.59 -29.40 -26.90
N CYS A 939 -18.16 -28.33 -26.24
CA CYS A 939 -17.91 -28.32 -24.80
C CYS A 939 -18.79 -27.28 -24.08
N SER A 940 -19.04 -27.50 -22.80
CA SER A 940 -19.69 -26.56 -21.89
C SER A 940 -19.00 -26.61 -20.53
N TRP A 941 -18.98 -25.52 -19.79
CA TRP A 941 -18.30 -25.42 -18.50
C TRP A 941 -19.33 -25.20 -17.40
N ILE A 942 -19.21 -25.92 -16.28
CA ILE A 942 -20.09 -25.76 -15.12
C ILE A 942 -19.26 -25.64 -13.84
N GLU A 943 -19.63 -24.74 -12.92
CA GLU A 943 -18.97 -24.62 -11.61
C GLU A 943 -19.79 -25.34 -10.54
N VAL A 944 -19.20 -26.35 -9.88
CA VAL A 944 -19.85 -27.07 -8.77
C VAL A 944 -18.92 -27.04 -7.56
N LYS A 945 -19.42 -26.52 -6.43
CA LYS A 945 -18.65 -26.40 -5.18
C LYS A 945 -17.27 -25.75 -5.36
N ASN A 946 -17.21 -24.64 -6.11
CA ASN A 946 -15.98 -23.84 -6.30
C ASN A 946 -14.91 -24.53 -7.17
N ARG A 947 -15.30 -25.52 -8.00
CA ARG A 947 -14.47 -26.15 -9.04
C ARG A 947 -15.20 -26.07 -10.38
N VAL A 948 -14.47 -25.67 -11.43
CA VAL A 948 -14.96 -25.64 -12.81
C VAL A 948 -14.77 -27.04 -13.41
N HIS A 949 -15.85 -27.60 -13.94
CA HIS A 949 -15.90 -28.87 -14.64
C HIS A 949 -16.19 -28.62 -16.13
N MET A 950 -15.39 -29.23 -17.00
CA MET A 950 -15.63 -29.25 -18.44
C MET A 950 -16.53 -30.44 -18.79
N LEU A 951 -17.59 -30.17 -19.55
CA LEU A 951 -18.51 -31.15 -20.11
C LEU A 951 -18.30 -31.21 -21.62
N LEU A 952 -17.69 -32.27 -22.12
CA LEU A 952 -17.58 -32.52 -23.55
C LEU A 952 -18.82 -33.30 -24.03
N ALA A 953 -19.33 -32.98 -25.21
CA ALA A 953 -20.47 -33.66 -25.81
C ALA A 953 -20.13 -35.15 -26.05
N GLY A 954 -20.82 -36.04 -25.33
CA GLY A 954 -20.57 -37.49 -25.36
C GLY A 954 -19.61 -38.00 -24.29
N ASP A 955 -19.14 -37.13 -23.39
CA ASP A 955 -18.27 -37.49 -22.28
C ASP A 955 -19.03 -38.26 -21.19
N LYS A 956 -18.40 -39.29 -20.64
CA LYS A 956 -18.89 -40.11 -19.52
C LYS A 956 -18.01 -39.98 -18.27
N SER A 957 -17.01 -39.09 -18.30
CA SER A 957 -15.98 -38.98 -17.28
C SER A 957 -16.43 -38.35 -15.96
N LEU A 958 -17.62 -37.71 -15.91
CA LEU A 958 -18.13 -37.18 -14.64
C LEU A 958 -18.66 -38.31 -13.73
N PRO A 959 -18.24 -38.36 -12.46
CA PRO A 959 -18.74 -39.35 -11.48
C PRO A 959 -20.26 -39.33 -11.24
N GLN A 960 -20.95 -38.25 -11.61
CA GLN A 960 -22.40 -38.08 -11.42
C GLN A 960 -23.18 -38.03 -12.75
N MET A 961 -22.55 -38.38 -13.88
CA MET A 961 -23.16 -38.24 -15.21
C MET A 961 -24.48 -39.01 -15.33
N ASP A 962 -24.59 -40.18 -14.70
CA ASP A 962 -25.82 -40.98 -14.72
C ASP A 962 -27.01 -40.23 -14.11
N LYS A 963 -26.81 -39.47 -13.03
CA LYS A 963 -27.87 -38.65 -12.41
C LYS A 963 -28.28 -37.48 -13.29
N VAL A 964 -27.31 -36.88 -13.99
CA VAL A 964 -27.55 -35.78 -14.94
C VAL A 964 -28.35 -36.30 -16.13
N LEU A 965 -27.97 -37.44 -16.70
CA LEU A 965 -28.67 -38.09 -17.81
C LEU A 965 -30.09 -38.51 -17.42
N ASP A 966 -30.30 -39.05 -16.22
CA ASP A 966 -31.64 -39.38 -15.71
C ASP A 966 -32.53 -38.13 -15.57
N LYS A 967 -31.97 -37.03 -15.05
CA LYS A 967 -32.69 -35.76 -14.94
C LYS A 967 -33.03 -35.17 -16.31
N LEU A 968 -32.09 -35.22 -17.25
CA LEU A 968 -32.27 -34.86 -18.65
C LEU A 968 -33.41 -35.65 -19.30
N ASN A 969 -33.44 -36.97 -19.08
CA ASN A 969 -34.48 -37.86 -19.61
C ASN A 969 -35.86 -37.52 -19.05
N ARG A 970 -35.94 -37.22 -17.75
CA ARG A 970 -37.19 -36.79 -17.11
C ARG A 970 -37.68 -35.45 -17.65
N LEU A 971 -36.80 -34.45 -17.78
CA LEU A 971 -37.13 -33.15 -18.38
C LEU A 971 -37.61 -33.29 -19.83
N SER A 972 -36.94 -34.12 -20.63
CA SER A 972 -37.35 -34.49 -21.98
C SER A 972 -38.78 -35.06 -22.04
N MET A 973 -39.15 -35.93 -21.09
CA MET A 973 -40.51 -36.46 -21.00
C MET A 973 -41.53 -35.39 -20.59
N GLU A 974 -41.18 -34.52 -19.63
CA GLU A 974 -42.05 -33.41 -19.20
C GLU A 974 -42.29 -32.40 -20.34
N MET A 975 -41.26 -32.07 -21.11
CA MET A 975 -41.38 -31.21 -22.31
C MET A 975 -42.32 -31.82 -23.36
N LYS A 976 -42.18 -33.13 -23.64
CA LYS A 976 -43.10 -33.83 -24.55
C LYS A 976 -44.55 -33.82 -24.06
N LYS A 977 -44.76 -34.00 -22.75
CA LYS A 977 -46.09 -33.91 -22.13
C LYS A 977 -46.69 -32.50 -22.20
N ALA A 978 -45.86 -31.46 -22.17
CA ALA A 978 -46.26 -30.06 -22.32
C ALA A 978 -46.55 -29.65 -23.79
N GLY A 979 -46.59 -30.60 -24.74
CA GLY A 979 -46.91 -30.34 -26.14
C GLY A 979 -45.71 -29.88 -26.99
N TYR A 980 -44.48 -29.98 -26.48
CA TYR A 980 -43.29 -29.61 -27.23
C TYR A 980 -43.01 -30.62 -28.37
N LEU A 981 -43.17 -30.18 -29.62
CA LEU A 981 -42.76 -30.93 -30.82
C LEU A 981 -41.38 -30.43 -31.28
N PRO A 982 -40.34 -31.29 -31.27
CA PRO A 982 -39.03 -30.90 -31.75
C PRO A 982 -39.08 -30.60 -33.25
N ASN A 983 -38.54 -29.46 -33.68
CA ASN A 983 -38.38 -29.19 -35.11
C ASN A 983 -37.43 -30.22 -35.73
N ILE A 984 -37.96 -31.06 -36.62
CA ILE A 984 -37.28 -32.21 -37.22
C ILE A 984 -36.54 -31.81 -38.51
N ASP A 985 -36.83 -30.62 -39.06
CA ASP A 985 -36.31 -30.16 -40.35
C ASP A 985 -34.78 -29.96 -40.35
N ASN A 986 -34.17 -29.86 -39.16
CA ASN A 986 -32.73 -29.70 -38.96
C ASN A 986 -31.96 -31.03 -38.74
N VAL A 987 -32.62 -32.19 -38.77
CA VAL A 987 -31.94 -33.50 -38.61
C VAL A 987 -31.37 -33.97 -39.94
N LEU A 988 -30.12 -33.57 -40.21
CA LEU A 988 -29.39 -33.83 -41.47
C LEU A 988 -28.72 -35.22 -41.52
N GLN A 989 -29.18 -36.18 -40.70
CA GLN A 989 -28.73 -37.57 -40.74
C GLN A 989 -29.77 -38.45 -41.44
N ASP A 990 -29.28 -39.42 -42.21
CA ASP A 990 -30.11 -40.42 -42.88
C ASP A 990 -30.59 -41.48 -41.86
N VAL A 991 -31.67 -41.16 -41.14
CA VAL A 991 -32.25 -42.00 -40.09
C VAL A 991 -33.78 -41.93 -40.16
N GLU A 992 -34.47 -43.04 -39.90
CA GLU A 992 -35.95 -43.11 -39.85
C GLU A 992 -36.58 -42.01 -38.96
N ASN A 993 -37.70 -41.44 -39.40
CA ASN A 993 -38.39 -40.31 -38.74
C ASN A 993 -38.66 -40.51 -37.24
N LYS A 994 -38.86 -41.75 -36.77
CA LYS A 994 -39.01 -42.06 -35.34
C LYS A 994 -37.75 -41.77 -34.51
N ARG A 995 -36.55 -42.01 -35.05
CA ARG A 995 -35.26 -41.76 -34.37
C ARG A 995 -34.82 -40.30 -34.43
N ARG A 996 -35.28 -39.53 -35.42
CA ARG A 996 -34.99 -38.09 -35.55
C ARG A 996 -35.51 -37.26 -34.37
N SER A 997 -36.69 -37.62 -33.85
CA SER A 997 -37.29 -36.96 -32.68
C SER A 997 -36.45 -37.09 -31.39
N THR A 998 -35.76 -38.22 -31.21
CA THR A 998 -34.91 -38.50 -30.05
C THR A 998 -33.60 -37.72 -30.09
N TYR A 999 -33.00 -37.55 -31.28
CA TYR A 999 -31.79 -36.75 -31.49
C TYR A 999 -32.01 -35.26 -31.25
N CYS A 1000 -33.13 -34.67 -31.70
CA CYS A 1000 -33.43 -33.26 -31.46
C CYS A 1000 -33.57 -32.94 -29.97
N VAL A 1001 -34.21 -33.83 -29.19
CA VAL A 1001 -34.39 -33.62 -27.76
C VAL A 1001 -33.07 -33.74 -26.99
N GLY A 1002 -32.20 -34.70 -27.34
CA GLY A 1002 -30.86 -34.81 -26.74
C GLY A 1002 -29.94 -33.60 -27.03
N THR A 1003 -30.04 -33.03 -28.23
CA THR A 1003 -29.19 -31.89 -28.65
C THR A 1003 -29.66 -30.57 -28.01
N MET A 1004 -30.97 -30.36 -27.86
CA MET A 1004 -31.51 -29.17 -27.21
C MET A 1004 -31.20 -29.11 -25.73
N VAL A 1005 -31.32 -30.24 -25.03
CA VAL A 1005 -31.04 -30.27 -23.59
C VAL A 1005 -29.53 -30.17 -23.34
N SER A 1006 -28.67 -30.71 -24.21
CA SER A 1006 -27.22 -30.43 -24.15
C SER A 1006 -26.86 -28.96 -24.36
N ALA A 1007 -27.65 -28.20 -25.14
CA ALA A 1007 -27.47 -26.76 -25.31
C ALA A 1007 -28.08 -25.92 -24.16
N HIS A 1008 -29.13 -26.43 -23.51
CA HIS A 1008 -29.82 -25.74 -22.39
C HIS A 1008 -29.28 -26.07 -21.00
N VAL A 1009 -28.47 -27.12 -20.83
CA VAL A 1009 -27.80 -27.43 -19.55
C VAL A 1009 -26.76 -26.34 -19.19
N GLY A 1010 -26.32 -25.52 -20.15
CA GLY A 1010 -25.56 -24.29 -19.87
C GLY A 1010 -26.41 -23.10 -19.39
N ILE A 1011 -27.74 -23.16 -19.51
CA ILE A 1011 -28.67 -22.08 -19.14
C ILE A 1011 -29.41 -22.37 -17.83
N ILE A 1012 -29.58 -23.65 -17.45
CA ILE A 1012 -30.35 -24.07 -16.26
C ILE A 1012 -29.45 -24.22 -15.01
N GLY A 1013 -28.26 -23.61 -15.03
CA GLY A 1013 -27.35 -23.51 -13.88
C GLY A 1013 -27.54 -22.23 -13.05
N ASP A 1014 -28.76 -21.66 -13.05
CA ASP A 1014 -29.16 -20.51 -12.24
C ASP A 1014 -30.22 -20.92 -11.21
#